data_AF-A0A416ZCG2-F1
#
_entry.id   AF-A0A416ZCG2-F1
#
_cell.length_a   1.000
_cell.length_b   1.000
_cell.length_c   1.000
_cell.angle_alpha   90.00
_cell.angle_beta   90.00
_cell.angle_gamma   90.00
#
_symmetry.space_group_name_H-M   'P 1'
#
loop_
_entity.id
_entity.type
_entity.pdbx_description
1 polymer ?
#
loop_
_entity_poly.entity_id
_entity_poly.type
_entity_poly.pdbx_seq_one_letter_code
_entity_poly.pdbx_strand_id
1 'polypeptide(L)'
;MRTAKKTVPTLDLFRLAAVLLVVMNHTSPLADVSAMADFWLTRVLARVAVPFFLMTTGYFLSRNHWAGVGRQLKKLCLLYGVCILLYLPVNLYAGSFTGPADVLRKLLVDGTFYHLWYFPATILGIVIARWLSRLGLRVTLPVAALLYLIGLGGDSYYGLVSQIPLLRTLYDGIFTLCGYTRNGLFFAPLFLLLGAAGRRWNQKLSLAGFFLSLAAMSAEGLWLHRMDVQRHDSMYLALPLCIVCLFSLLLGGNKGESRKVREFSTAMYVLHPLCIVLVRGAAKLLGLGEMLIENSVLHFIVVLALSALLSAPCLLRLQKKPSPTARAWREVDLAALGHNAQVLRNTLAPGTELMAVVKAEAYGHGGAVTARTLQRAGVRAFAVACLAEGIALRKAGIRGTILILGYTYPEEAPLLTRWHLTQTVADIDHGRALAARGRRVHVHLALDTGMHRLGILAENRKEILEAFRLPNLVVDGVFSHLYVSDSLEAEDVAYTQEQLTLFYDTVAWLRTAGYDPGKVHIQSSYGLWNLPAQPCDYVRAGIALYGVRSDDAPVQRSLDLRPVLSLRARVASIRTVQAGESAGYGRVFQAEQETKLAVVTIGYADGLPRNLPQRGGQVLIQGRRCPMVGRMCMDQLLVDISDLSEVAPGDTVTIIGRDGGQVIRAEELAACCGTITNELLSRLGMRLPIVSG
;
A
#
# COMPACT_ATOMS: atom_id res chain seq x y z
N MET A 1 -19.89 34.80 -4.77
CA MET A 1 -19.40 33.64 -3.97
C MET A 1 -20.59 32.96 -3.30
N ARG A 2 -21.07 31.82 -3.82
CA ARG A 2 -22.04 30.98 -3.10
C ARG A 2 -21.27 30.29 -1.95
N THR A 3 -21.69 30.54 -0.72
CA THR A 3 -21.15 29.86 0.47
C THR A 3 -21.24 28.35 0.27
N ALA A 4 -20.09 27.67 0.22
CA ALA A 4 -20.05 26.22 0.15
C ALA A 4 -20.83 25.66 1.35
N LYS A 5 -21.95 24.95 1.11
CA LYS A 5 -22.71 24.27 2.15
C LYS A 5 -21.74 23.35 2.91
N LYS A 6 -21.45 23.67 4.18
CA LYS A 6 -20.57 22.86 5.04
C LYS A 6 -21.10 21.43 5.07
N THR A 7 -20.30 20.48 4.59
CA THR A 7 -20.56 19.04 4.66
C THR A 7 -20.35 18.57 6.09
N VAL A 8 -21.42 18.20 6.80
CA VAL A 8 -21.34 17.73 8.19
C VAL A 8 -21.27 16.19 8.21
N PRO A 9 -20.18 15.58 8.72
CA PRO A 9 -20.03 14.12 8.80
C PRO A 9 -20.71 13.57 10.08
N THR A 10 -22.04 13.66 10.13
CA THR A 10 -22.88 13.34 11.30
C THR A 10 -22.63 11.94 11.88
N LEU A 11 -22.44 10.91 11.05
CA LEU A 11 -22.11 9.57 11.54
C LEU A 11 -20.77 9.54 12.26
N ASP A 12 -19.75 10.21 11.72
CA ASP A 12 -18.44 10.24 12.36
C ASP A 12 -18.47 11.08 13.63
N LEU A 13 -19.20 12.20 13.66
CA LEU A 13 -19.39 13.00 14.87
C LEU A 13 -20.09 12.21 15.98
N PHE A 14 -21.11 11.40 15.65
CA PHE A 14 -21.75 10.55 16.66
C PHE A 14 -20.83 9.46 17.22
N ARG A 15 -19.75 9.06 16.51
CA ARG A 15 -18.73 8.17 17.10
C ARG A 15 -18.08 8.76 18.36
N LEU A 16 -17.99 10.09 18.47
CA LEU A 16 -17.50 10.77 19.67
C LEU A 16 -18.47 10.60 20.85
N ALA A 17 -19.77 10.74 20.61
CA ALA A 17 -20.79 10.47 21.62
C ALA A 17 -20.84 8.97 21.99
N ALA A 18 -20.74 8.08 21.00
CA ALA A 18 -20.71 6.64 21.24
C ALA A 18 -19.48 6.22 22.06
N VAL A 19 -18.28 6.75 21.78
CA VAL A 19 -17.10 6.41 22.60
C VAL A 19 -17.21 6.99 24.01
N LEU A 20 -17.80 8.17 24.19
CA LEU A 20 -18.11 8.73 25.51
C LEU A 20 -19.00 7.80 26.33
N LEU A 21 -20.07 7.28 25.73
CA LEU A 21 -20.96 6.29 26.36
C LEU A 21 -20.22 5.00 26.72
N VAL A 22 -19.27 4.55 25.89
CA VAL A 22 -18.41 3.40 26.22
C VAL A 22 -17.52 3.70 27.43
N VAL A 23 -16.95 4.90 27.54
CA VAL A 23 -16.17 5.29 28.72
C VAL A 23 -17.06 5.28 29.96
N MET A 24 -18.24 5.90 29.89
CA MET A 24 -19.23 5.92 30.98
C MET A 24 -19.60 4.50 31.45
N ASN A 25 -19.82 3.56 30.53
CA ASN A 25 -20.13 2.17 30.88
C ASN A 25 -19.03 1.45 31.67
N HIS A 26 -17.78 1.92 31.60
CA HIS A 26 -16.63 1.32 32.32
C HIS A 26 -16.20 2.10 33.54
N THR A 27 -16.58 3.37 33.66
CA THR A 27 -16.25 4.22 34.82
C THR A 27 -17.40 4.39 35.80
N SER A 28 -18.65 4.08 35.40
CA SER A 28 -19.87 4.24 36.21
C SER A 28 -19.94 5.61 36.89
N PRO A 29 -20.08 6.69 36.10
CA PRO A 29 -19.90 8.07 36.56
C PRO A 29 -20.95 8.57 37.55
N LEU A 30 -22.01 7.79 37.82
CA LEU A 30 -23.07 8.16 38.75
C LEU A 30 -23.20 7.16 39.91
N ALA A 31 -22.23 6.24 40.07
CA ALA A 31 -22.30 5.16 41.06
C ALA A 31 -22.47 5.67 42.50
N ASP A 32 -21.80 6.78 42.84
CA ASP A 32 -21.84 7.46 44.14
C ASP A 32 -23.00 8.47 44.25
N VAL A 33 -23.63 8.85 43.14
CA VAL A 33 -24.74 9.82 43.10
C VAL A 33 -26.11 9.13 43.19
N SER A 34 -26.35 8.13 42.34
CA SER A 34 -27.60 7.38 42.30
C SER A 34 -27.41 6.07 41.55
N ALA A 35 -27.52 4.95 42.28
CA ALA A 35 -27.41 3.61 41.71
C ALA A 35 -28.40 3.38 40.54
N MET A 36 -29.62 3.92 40.65
CA MET A 36 -30.63 3.80 39.58
C MET A 36 -30.27 4.63 38.35
N ALA A 37 -29.75 5.85 38.55
CA ALA A 37 -29.31 6.70 37.44
C ALA A 37 -28.07 6.11 36.75
N ASP A 38 -27.12 5.56 37.50
CA ASP A 38 -25.94 4.88 36.95
C ASP A 38 -26.34 3.62 36.18
N PHE A 39 -27.26 2.81 36.72
CA PHE A 39 -27.81 1.66 36.02
C PHE A 39 -28.44 2.07 34.69
N TRP A 40 -29.33 3.06 34.69
CA TRP A 40 -29.96 3.53 33.46
C TRP A 40 -28.92 4.07 32.46
N LEU A 41 -27.96 4.87 32.91
CA LEU A 41 -26.93 5.44 32.05
C LEU A 41 -26.03 4.35 31.45
N THR A 42 -25.50 3.45 32.27
CA THR A 42 -24.46 2.49 31.86
C THR A 42 -25.01 1.20 31.29
N ARG A 43 -26.18 0.74 31.76
CA ARG A 43 -26.80 -0.53 31.35
C ARG A 43 -27.94 -0.35 30.36
N VAL A 44 -28.56 0.83 30.26
CA VAL A 44 -29.59 1.09 29.24
C VAL A 44 -29.06 2.02 28.14
N LEU A 45 -28.78 3.29 28.44
CA LEU A 45 -28.44 4.29 27.42
C LEU A 45 -27.12 3.96 26.70
N ALA A 46 -26.07 3.61 27.45
CA ALA A 46 -24.76 3.33 26.87
C ALA A 46 -24.73 2.08 25.98
N ARG A 47 -25.74 1.18 26.08
CA ARG A 47 -25.84 -0.03 25.24
C ARG A 47 -26.11 0.27 23.77
N VAL A 48 -26.49 1.50 23.43
CA VAL A 48 -26.62 1.96 22.04
C VAL A 48 -25.27 2.07 21.32
N ALA A 49 -24.16 2.26 22.05
CA ALA A 49 -22.86 2.57 21.45
C ALA A 49 -22.26 1.46 20.57
N VAL A 50 -22.26 0.21 21.03
CA VAL A 50 -21.67 -0.91 20.27
C VAL A 50 -22.50 -1.27 19.02
N PRO A 51 -23.84 -1.41 19.11
CA PRO A 51 -24.72 -1.51 17.95
C PRO A 51 -24.47 -0.42 16.90
N PHE A 52 -24.27 0.82 17.32
CA PHE A 52 -23.92 1.91 16.42
C PHE A 52 -22.61 1.65 15.64
N PHE A 53 -21.55 1.22 16.31
CA PHE A 53 -20.28 0.89 15.63
C PHE A 53 -20.42 -0.27 14.64
N LEU A 54 -21.22 -1.29 14.98
CA LEU A 54 -21.52 -2.40 14.08
C LEU A 54 -22.35 -1.93 12.87
N MET A 55 -23.40 -1.14 13.09
CA MET A 55 -24.23 -0.59 12.01
C MET A 55 -23.43 0.31 11.06
N THR A 56 -22.56 1.18 11.59
CA THR A 56 -21.68 2.00 10.73
C THR A 56 -20.75 1.11 9.90
N THR A 57 -20.19 0.05 10.48
CA THR A 57 -19.33 -0.90 9.77
C THR A 57 -20.08 -1.61 8.64
N GLY A 58 -21.28 -2.13 8.93
CA GLY A 58 -22.13 -2.79 7.95
C GLY A 58 -22.56 -1.87 6.81
N TYR A 59 -22.95 -0.63 7.13
CA TYR A 59 -23.33 0.39 6.16
C TYR A 59 -22.21 0.70 5.15
N PHE A 60 -20.98 0.92 5.61
CA PHE A 60 -19.87 1.23 4.69
C PHE A 60 -19.38 0.01 3.89
N LEU A 61 -19.45 -1.19 4.45
CA LEU A 61 -19.09 -2.42 3.73
C LEU A 61 -20.10 -2.75 2.62
N SER A 62 -21.40 -2.53 2.85
CA SER A 62 -22.44 -2.85 1.86
C SER A 62 -22.42 -1.90 0.66
N ARG A 63 -22.06 -0.62 0.84
CA ARG A 63 -21.99 0.37 -0.26
C ARG A 63 -21.06 -0.04 -1.41
N ASN A 64 -20.02 -0.81 -1.11
CA ASN A 64 -19.07 -1.33 -2.11
C ASN A 64 -19.31 -2.82 -2.39
N HIS A 65 -20.56 -3.29 -2.30
CA HIS A 65 -20.93 -4.69 -2.53
C HIS A 65 -20.04 -5.69 -1.75
N TRP A 66 -19.67 -5.33 -0.52
CA TRP A 66 -18.77 -6.12 0.33
C TRP A 66 -17.37 -6.39 -0.24
N ALA A 67 -16.95 -5.74 -1.34
CA ALA A 67 -15.63 -5.94 -1.95
C ALA A 67 -14.47 -5.58 -0.99
N GLY A 68 -14.70 -4.64 -0.08
CA GLY A 68 -13.72 -4.17 0.91
C GLY A 68 -13.47 -5.09 2.12
N VAL A 69 -14.19 -6.21 2.25
CA VAL A 69 -14.15 -7.06 3.46
C VAL A 69 -12.74 -7.57 3.77
N GLY A 70 -11.99 -8.07 2.79
CA GLY A 70 -10.64 -8.60 3.06
C GLY A 70 -9.69 -7.53 3.63
N ARG A 71 -9.77 -6.31 3.12
CA ARG A 71 -8.99 -5.16 3.63
C ARG A 71 -9.43 -4.77 5.04
N GLN A 72 -10.74 -4.77 5.30
CA GLN A 72 -11.32 -4.41 6.60
C GLN A 72 -10.96 -5.46 7.66
N LEU A 73 -11.09 -6.75 7.36
CA LEU A 73 -10.69 -7.84 8.25
C LEU A 73 -9.20 -7.76 8.60
N LYS A 74 -8.33 -7.58 7.59
CA LYS A 74 -6.90 -7.39 7.84
C LYS A 74 -6.61 -6.22 8.79
N LYS A 75 -7.31 -5.09 8.61
CA LYS A 75 -7.18 -3.92 9.49
C LYS A 75 -7.65 -4.23 10.92
N LEU A 76 -8.79 -4.89 11.09
CA LEU A 76 -9.33 -5.26 12.39
C LEU A 76 -8.43 -6.27 13.11
N CYS A 77 -7.93 -7.30 12.42
CA CYS A 77 -7.01 -8.27 13.00
C CYS A 77 -5.69 -7.62 13.44
N LEU A 78 -5.14 -6.71 12.63
CA LEU A 78 -3.92 -5.98 13.01
C LEU A 78 -4.16 -5.11 14.24
N LEU A 79 -5.26 -4.34 14.24
CA LEU A 79 -5.60 -3.49 15.38
C LEU A 79 -5.85 -4.32 16.65
N TYR A 80 -6.56 -5.45 16.52
CA TYR A 80 -6.79 -6.36 17.63
C TYR A 80 -5.49 -6.96 18.16
N GLY A 81 -4.57 -7.39 17.29
CA GLY A 81 -3.23 -7.86 17.69
C GLY A 81 -2.44 -6.80 18.45
N VAL A 82 -2.47 -5.54 18.00
CA VAL A 82 -1.86 -4.42 18.73
C VAL A 82 -2.50 -4.24 20.10
N CYS A 83 -3.84 -4.32 20.21
CA CYS A 83 -4.53 -4.23 21.49
C CYS A 83 -4.16 -5.40 22.43
N ILE A 84 -4.09 -6.63 21.92
CA ILE A 84 -3.68 -7.79 22.72
C ILE A 84 -2.29 -7.56 23.32
N LEU A 85 -1.33 -7.07 22.52
CA LEU A 85 0.02 -6.75 23.01
C LEU A 85 0.01 -5.61 24.04
N LEU A 86 -0.80 -4.57 23.80
CA LEU A 86 -0.94 -3.43 24.71
C LEU A 86 -1.45 -3.85 26.09
N TYR A 87 -2.41 -4.78 26.14
CA TYR A 87 -3.03 -5.25 27.39
C TYR A 87 -2.40 -6.52 27.97
N LEU A 88 -1.42 -7.11 27.29
CA LEU A 88 -0.73 -8.33 27.75
C LEU A 88 -0.11 -8.16 29.16
N PRO A 89 0.60 -7.07 29.49
CA PRO A 89 1.15 -6.89 30.83
C PRO A 89 0.07 -6.87 31.93
N VAL A 90 -1.06 -6.20 31.65
CA VAL A 90 -2.19 -6.11 32.59
C VAL A 90 -2.84 -7.49 32.79
N ASN A 91 -3.00 -8.26 31.71
CA ASN A 91 -3.56 -9.61 31.75
C ASN A 91 -2.68 -10.59 32.53
N LEU A 92 -1.35 -10.50 32.36
CA LEU A 92 -0.39 -11.33 33.10
C LEU A 92 -0.42 -10.99 34.60
N TYR A 93 -0.44 -9.69 34.95
CA TYR A 93 -0.56 -9.24 36.33
C TYR A 93 -1.87 -9.72 36.99
N ALA A 94 -2.98 -9.68 36.26
CA ALA A 94 -4.28 -10.10 36.76
C ALA A 94 -4.50 -11.62 36.77
N GLY A 95 -3.50 -12.43 36.40
CA GLY A 95 -3.64 -13.90 36.34
C GLY A 95 -4.73 -14.38 35.38
N SER A 96 -4.97 -13.63 34.30
CA SER A 96 -6.18 -13.78 33.48
C SER A 96 -6.21 -15.00 32.56
N PHE A 97 -5.22 -15.90 32.57
CA PHE A 97 -5.17 -17.08 31.69
C PHE A 97 -4.99 -18.35 32.51
N THR A 98 -5.99 -19.23 32.49
CA THR A 98 -6.02 -20.45 33.33
C THR A 98 -5.66 -21.74 32.57
N GLY A 99 -5.50 -21.67 31.23
CA GLY A 99 -5.05 -22.80 30.40
C GLY A 99 -5.20 -22.56 28.89
N PRO A 100 -4.70 -23.46 28.02
CA PRO A 100 -4.69 -23.27 26.57
C PRO A 100 -6.08 -23.10 25.93
N ALA A 101 -7.08 -23.84 26.41
CA ALA A 101 -8.45 -23.72 25.92
C ALA A 101 -9.09 -22.37 26.28
N ASP A 102 -8.82 -21.84 27.49
CA ASP A 102 -9.30 -20.53 27.92
C ASP A 102 -8.65 -19.39 27.12
N VAL A 103 -7.35 -19.52 26.82
CA VAL A 103 -6.63 -18.59 25.94
C VAL A 103 -7.26 -18.55 24.56
N LEU A 104 -7.56 -19.72 23.97
CA LEU A 104 -8.16 -19.80 22.64
C LEU A 104 -9.56 -19.17 22.61
N ARG A 105 -10.39 -19.47 23.62
CA ARG A 105 -11.73 -18.90 23.78
C ARG A 105 -11.67 -17.38 23.92
N LYS A 106 -10.78 -16.84 24.75
CA LYS A 106 -10.58 -15.39 24.91
C LYS A 106 -10.06 -14.73 23.64
N LEU A 107 -9.16 -15.38 22.91
CA LEU A 107 -8.60 -14.82 21.69
C LEU A 107 -9.66 -14.72 20.58
N LEU A 108 -10.48 -15.77 20.41
CA LEU A 108 -11.42 -15.89 19.30
C LEU A 108 -12.84 -15.39 19.57
N VAL A 109 -13.28 -15.40 20.83
CA VAL A 109 -14.69 -15.18 21.20
C VAL A 109 -14.83 -14.08 22.24
N ASP A 110 -14.27 -14.26 23.44
CA ASP A 110 -14.59 -13.41 24.60
C ASP A 110 -13.79 -12.11 24.66
N GLY A 111 -12.72 -11.99 23.87
CA GLY A 111 -11.71 -10.95 24.01
C GLY A 111 -10.72 -11.22 25.13
N THR A 112 -9.46 -10.84 24.94
CA THR A 112 -8.40 -11.02 25.95
C THR A 112 -8.52 -10.06 27.14
N PHE A 113 -9.37 -9.05 27.05
CA PHE A 113 -9.67 -8.11 28.13
C PHE A 113 -11.11 -7.58 27.93
N TYR A 114 -11.80 -7.20 29.00
CA TYR A 114 -13.28 -7.11 29.04
C TYR A 114 -13.93 -6.17 28.01
N HIS A 115 -13.21 -5.19 27.44
CA HIS A 115 -13.74 -4.30 26.39
C HIS A 115 -13.29 -4.70 24.98
N LEU A 116 -12.29 -5.56 24.84
CA LEU A 116 -11.72 -5.97 23.54
C LEU A 116 -12.60 -6.98 22.78
N TRP A 117 -13.63 -7.54 23.42
CA TRP A 117 -14.58 -8.47 22.80
C TRP A 117 -15.21 -7.95 21.50
N TYR A 118 -15.32 -6.64 21.35
CA TYR A 118 -15.82 -6.00 20.13
C TYR A 118 -15.04 -6.43 18.89
N PHE A 119 -13.73 -6.65 18.99
CA PHE A 119 -12.89 -7.04 17.86
C PHE A 119 -13.21 -8.44 17.32
N PRO A 120 -13.10 -9.53 18.11
CA PRO A 120 -13.50 -10.85 17.65
C PRO A 120 -14.98 -10.88 17.24
N ALA A 121 -15.85 -10.17 17.98
CA ALA A 121 -17.26 -10.09 17.62
C ALA A 121 -17.49 -9.45 16.24
N THR A 122 -16.81 -8.34 15.94
CA THR A 122 -16.93 -7.65 14.64
C THR A 122 -16.29 -8.47 13.52
N ILE A 123 -15.15 -9.13 13.76
CA ILE A 123 -14.47 -9.98 12.79
C ILE A 123 -15.38 -11.13 12.37
N LEU A 124 -15.87 -11.91 13.34
CA LEU A 124 -16.78 -13.03 13.09
C LEU A 124 -18.11 -12.53 12.49
N GLY A 125 -18.66 -11.46 13.03
CA GLY A 125 -19.90 -10.84 12.54
C GLY A 125 -19.80 -10.41 11.08
N ILE A 126 -18.68 -9.82 10.63
CA ILE A 126 -18.47 -9.44 9.22
C ILE A 126 -18.46 -10.68 8.32
N VAL A 127 -17.82 -11.76 8.74
CA VAL A 127 -17.77 -13.02 7.98
C VAL A 127 -19.19 -13.58 7.81
N ILE A 128 -19.94 -13.68 8.92
CA ILE A 128 -21.33 -14.17 8.92
C ILE A 128 -22.23 -13.24 8.08
N ALA A 129 -22.17 -11.93 8.30
CA ALA A 129 -22.99 -10.96 7.59
C ALA A 129 -22.69 -10.94 6.09
N ARG A 130 -21.42 -11.04 5.68
CA ARG A 130 -21.04 -11.18 4.26
C ARG A 130 -21.63 -12.45 3.65
N TRP A 131 -21.51 -13.58 4.34
CA TRP A 131 -22.04 -14.86 3.86
C TRP A 131 -23.56 -14.80 3.71
N LEU A 132 -24.26 -14.36 4.78
CA LEU A 132 -25.70 -14.18 4.78
C LEU A 132 -26.13 -13.22 3.66
N SER A 133 -25.46 -12.08 3.48
CA SER A 133 -25.87 -11.03 2.51
C SER A 133 -26.07 -11.54 1.07
N ARG A 134 -25.48 -12.68 0.70
CA ARG A 134 -25.69 -13.36 -0.60
C ARG A 134 -27.13 -13.85 -0.81
N LEU A 135 -27.87 -14.09 0.26
CA LEU A 135 -29.26 -14.57 0.25
C LEU A 135 -30.30 -13.44 0.15
N GLY A 136 -29.86 -12.18 0.18
CA GLY A 136 -30.72 -11.00 0.13
C GLY A 136 -31.36 -10.61 1.48
N LEU A 137 -31.58 -9.30 1.68
CA LEU A 137 -31.97 -8.74 2.99
C LEU A 137 -33.28 -9.29 3.57
N ARG A 138 -34.21 -9.76 2.73
CA ARG A 138 -35.50 -10.32 3.15
C ARG A 138 -35.34 -11.65 3.92
N VAL A 139 -34.33 -12.44 3.58
CA VAL A 139 -34.04 -13.73 4.23
C VAL A 139 -33.05 -13.53 5.38
N THR A 140 -32.05 -12.67 5.19
CA THR A 140 -30.97 -12.53 6.17
C THR A 140 -31.37 -11.83 7.45
N LEU A 141 -32.26 -10.84 7.38
CA LEU A 141 -32.68 -10.08 8.57
C LEU A 141 -33.47 -10.95 9.55
N PRO A 142 -34.46 -11.78 9.14
CA PRO A 142 -35.10 -12.75 10.02
C PRO A 142 -34.13 -13.74 10.66
N VAL A 143 -33.18 -14.29 9.89
CA VAL A 143 -32.17 -15.22 10.42
C VAL A 143 -31.29 -14.54 11.48
N ALA A 144 -30.82 -13.32 11.20
CA ALA A 144 -30.01 -12.56 12.16
C ALA A 144 -30.82 -12.10 13.38
N ALA A 145 -32.11 -11.82 13.23
CA ALA A 145 -33.01 -11.52 14.33
C ALA A 145 -33.24 -12.74 15.23
N LEU A 146 -33.40 -13.93 14.64
CA LEU A 146 -33.49 -15.18 15.40
C LEU A 146 -32.21 -15.45 16.21
N LEU A 147 -31.02 -15.26 15.59
CA LEU A 147 -29.75 -15.36 16.31
C LEU A 147 -29.67 -14.36 17.47
N TYR A 148 -30.15 -13.13 17.28
CA TYR A 148 -30.23 -12.13 18.34
C TYR A 148 -31.19 -12.52 19.46
N LEU A 149 -32.34 -13.11 19.16
CA LEU A 149 -33.29 -13.60 20.16
C LEU A 149 -32.72 -14.76 20.98
N ILE A 150 -31.99 -15.68 20.34
CA ILE A 150 -31.21 -16.72 21.06
C ILE A 150 -30.16 -16.04 21.95
N GLY A 151 -29.46 -15.02 21.44
CA GLY A 151 -28.50 -14.28 22.25
C GLY A 151 -29.14 -13.62 23.47
N LEU A 152 -30.30 -12.98 23.28
CA LEU A 152 -31.08 -12.29 24.31
C LEU A 152 -31.49 -13.26 25.43
N GLY A 153 -31.92 -14.48 25.06
CA GLY A 153 -32.28 -15.52 26.01
C GLY A 153 -31.11 -16.06 26.84
N GLY A 154 -29.87 -15.95 26.36
CA GLY A 154 -28.66 -16.29 27.13
C GLY A 154 -28.04 -15.12 27.89
N ASP A 155 -28.59 -13.92 27.75
CA ASP A 155 -28.05 -12.67 28.33
C ASP A 155 -29.07 -12.11 29.34
N SER A 156 -29.82 -11.08 28.96
CA SER A 156 -30.75 -10.38 29.85
C SER A 156 -32.03 -11.17 30.19
N TYR A 157 -32.38 -12.22 29.44
CA TYR A 157 -33.58 -13.03 29.72
C TYR A 157 -33.27 -14.40 30.33
N TYR A 158 -32.01 -14.68 30.67
CA TYR A 158 -31.56 -16.02 31.04
C TYR A 158 -32.31 -16.65 32.22
N GLY A 159 -32.59 -15.89 33.28
CA GLY A 159 -33.32 -16.36 34.46
C GLY A 159 -34.78 -16.74 34.20
N LEU A 160 -35.37 -16.24 33.12
CA LEU A 160 -36.70 -16.66 32.66
C LEU A 160 -36.59 -17.88 31.75
N VAL A 161 -35.62 -17.87 30.83
CA VAL A 161 -35.43 -18.93 29.83
C VAL A 161 -34.91 -20.23 30.44
N SER A 162 -34.05 -20.14 31.45
CA SER A 162 -33.46 -21.28 32.17
C SER A 162 -34.46 -22.06 33.03
N GLN A 163 -35.68 -21.53 33.22
CA GLN A 163 -36.77 -22.25 33.87
C GLN A 163 -37.30 -23.40 33.02
N ILE A 164 -37.04 -23.37 31.71
CA ILE A 164 -37.41 -24.43 30.76
C ILE A 164 -36.21 -25.39 30.61
N PRO A 165 -36.31 -26.67 31.05
CA PRO A 165 -35.16 -27.59 31.12
C PRO A 165 -34.43 -27.80 29.78
N LEU A 166 -35.17 -27.86 28.68
CA LEU A 166 -34.62 -28.01 27.34
C LEU A 166 -33.75 -26.80 26.95
N LEU A 167 -34.23 -25.59 27.24
CA LEU A 167 -33.50 -24.36 26.93
C LEU A 167 -32.29 -24.20 27.86
N ARG A 168 -32.41 -24.56 29.14
CA ARG A 168 -31.26 -24.58 30.05
C ARG A 168 -30.13 -25.45 29.52
N THR A 169 -30.44 -26.68 29.10
CA THR A 169 -29.44 -27.60 28.53
C THR A 169 -28.79 -27.03 27.27
N LEU A 170 -29.58 -26.38 26.40
CA LEU A 170 -29.08 -25.68 25.22
C LEU A 170 -28.08 -24.58 25.59
N TYR A 171 -28.43 -23.71 26.55
CA TYR A 171 -27.56 -22.60 26.96
C TYR A 171 -26.32 -23.08 27.72
N ASP A 172 -26.43 -24.12 28.54
CA ASP A 172 -25.26 -24.74 29.18
C ASP A 172 -24.27 -25.22 28.12
N GLY A 173 -24.76 -25.85 27.05
CA GLY A 173 -23.97 -26.20 25.87
C GLY A 173 -23.32 -24.98 25.21
N ILE A 174 -24.07 -23.89 24.98
CA ILE A 174 -23.54 -22.64 24.42
C ILE A 174 -22.44 -22.06 25.31
N PHE A 175 -22.61 -22.09 26.64
CA PHE A 175 -21.65 -21.53 27.60
C PHE A 175 -20.36 -22.34 27.74
N THR A 176 -20.33 -23.59 27.25
CA THR A 176 -19.05 -24.32 27.11
C THR A 176 -18.15 -23.72 26.02
N LEU A 177 -18.75 -23.14 24.98
CA LEU A 177 -18.05 -22.60 23.81
C LEU A 177 -17.84 -21.08 23.89
N CYS A 178 -18.79 -20.35 24.47
CA CYS A 178 -18.78 -18.89 24.58
C CYS A 178 -18.90 -18.46 26.05
N GLY A 179 -18.13 -17.50 26.53
CA GLY A 179 -18.29 -17.00 27.90
C GLY A 179 -19.62 -16.27 28.14
N TYR A 180 -20.21 -15.72 27.07
CA TYR A 180 -21.49 -15.01 27.06
C TYR A 180 -22.05 -14.95 25.63
N THR A 181 -23.34 -14.69 25.49
CA THR A 181 -24.04 -14.65 24.19
C THR A 181 -23.94 -13.30 23.47
N ARG A 182 -23.57 -12.22 24.15
CA ARG A 182 -23.26 -10.92 23.52
C ARG A 182 -21.94 -10.97 22.72
N ASN A 183 -21.92 -11.68 21.61
CA ASN A 183 -20.69 -12.01 20.86
C ASN A 183 -20.86 -11.89 19.34
N GLY A 184 -19.84 -12.35 18.59
CA GLY A 184 -19.83 -12.26 17.13
C GLY A 184 -20.86 -13.11 16.39
N LEU A 185 -21.46 -14.09 17.07
CA LEU A 185 -22.45 -15.01 16.50
C LEU A 185 -23.87 -14.51 16.75
N PHE A 186 -24.23 -14.23 18.00
CA PHE A 186 -25.62 -13.90 18.35
C PHE A 186 -25.91 -12.39 18.35
N PHE A 187 -24.90 -11.53 18.51
CA PHE A 187 -25.11 -10.08 18.61
C PHE A 187 -24.72 -9.33 17.33
N ALA A 188 -23.48 -9.52 16.86
CA ALA A 188 -22.91 -8.71 15.79
C ALA A 188 -23.64 -8.78 14.42
N PRO A 189 -24.10 -9.95 13.93
CA PRO A 189 -24.65 -10.07 12.58
C PRO A 189 -25.89 -9.22 12.35
N LEU A 190 -26.79 -9.13 13.32
CA LEU A 190 -28.02 -8.34 13.20
C LEU A 190 -27.70 -6.87 12.95
N PHE A 191 -26.85 -6.26 13.77
CA PHE A 191 -26.52 -4.84 13.64
C PHE A 191 -25.70 -4.54 12.38
N LEU A 192 -24.81 -5.43 11.96
CA LEU A 192 -24.10 -5.29 10.69
C LEU A 192 -25.08 -5.28 9.51
N LEU A 193 -26.07 -6.19 9.51
CA LEU A 193 -27.08 -6.28 8.44
C LEU A 193 -28.11 -5.13 8.50
N LEU A 194 -28.51 -4.67 9.68
CA LEU A 194 -29.37 -3.48 9.84
C LEU A 194 -28.65 -2.21 9.32
N GLY A 195 -27.36 -2.09 9.60
CA GLY A 195 -26.51 -1.04 9.03
C GLY A 195 -26.41 -1.14 7.50
N ALA A 196 -26.19 -2.36 6.99
CA ALA A 196 -26.13 -2.63 5.56
C ALA A 196 -27.44 -2.30 4.83
N ALA A 197 -28.59 -2.54 5.48
CA ALA A 197 -29.92 -2.18 4.96
C ALA A 197 -30.11 -0.66 4.86
N GLY A 198 -29.45 0.13 5.72
CA GLY A 198 -29.34 1.58 5.58
C GLY A 198 -30.66 2.34 5.45
N ARG A 199 -31.74 1.83 6.05
CA ARG A 199 -33.09 2.41 5.92
C ARG A 199 -33.11 3.86 6.40
N ARG A 200 -33.65 4.75 5.58
CA ARG A 200 -33.84 6.17 5.89
C ARG A 200 -35.32 6.48 5.97
N TRP A 201 -35.77 6.79 7.18
CA TRP A 201 -37.13 7.24 7.44
C TRP A 201 -37.19 8.77 7.55
N ASN A 202 -38.41 9.31 7.56
CA ASN A 202 -38.64 10.72 7.83
C ASN A 202 -38.03 11.10 9.19
N GLN A 203 -37.48 12.30 9.31
CA GLN A 203 -36.86 12.83 10.53
C GLN A 203 -37.83 12.79 11.73
N LYS A 204 -39.10 13.19 11.55
CA LYS A 204 -40.11 13.16 12.63
C LYS A 204 -40.33 11.74 13.15
N LEU A 205 -40.46 10.78 12.22
CA LEU A 205 -40.65 9.37 12.54
C LEU A 205 -39.42 8.77 13.21
N SER A 206 -38.22 9.11 12.72
CA SER A 206 -36.96 8.63 13.32
C SER A 206 -36.76 9.17 14.74
N LEU A 207 -37.11 10.44 14.97
CA LEU A 207 -37.00 11.08 16.28
C LEU A 207 -38.01 10.51 17.28
N ALA A 208 -39.30 10.46 16.91
CA ALA A 208 -40.34 9.88 17.76
C ALA A 208 -40.07 8.40 18.03
N GLY A 209 -39.70 7.64 16.99
CA GLY A 209 -39.33 6.24 17.10
C GLY A 209 -38.15 6.01 18.03
N PHE A 210 -37.11 6.85 17.98
CA PHE A 210 -35.96 6.76 18.89
C PHE A 210 -36.37 6.96 20.34
N PHE A 211 -37.10 8.02 20.67
CA PHE A 211 -37.50 8.27 22.07
C PHE A 211 -38.49 7.23 22.60
N LEU A 212 -39.46 6.80 21.78
CA LEU A 212 -40.42 5.75 22.18
C LEU A 212 -39.71 4.40 22.43
N SER A 213 -38.81 4.01 21.54
CA SER A 213 -38.06 2.75 21.72
C SER A 213 -37.00 2.84 22.82
N LEU A 214 -36.41 4.01 23.07
CA LEU A 214 -35.53 4.23 24.23
C LEU A 214 -36.33 4.15 25.54
N ALA A 215 -37.54 4.71 25.59
CA ALA A 215 -38.43 4.59 26.74
C ALA A 215 -38.84 3.13 26.98
N ALA A 216 -39.21 2.41 25.91
CA ALA A 216 -39.50 0.97 25.99
C ALA A 216 -38.30 0.16 26.47
N MET A 217 -37.10 0.43 25.94
CA MET A 217 -35.85 -0.20 26.37
C MET A 217 -35.52 0.12 27.83
N SER A 218 -35.85 1.33 28.29
CA SER A 218 -35.68 1.74 29.69
C SER A 218 -36.64 0.98 30.60
N ALA A 219 -37.92 0.87 30.22
CA ALA A 219 -38.89 0.08 30.96
C ALA A 219 -38.51 -1.40 31.01
N GLU A 220 -38.07 -1.97 29.88
CA GLU A 220 -37.57 -3.34 29.77
C GLU A 220 -36.37 -3.57 30.68
N GLY A 221 -35.34 -2.73 30.60
CA GLY A 221 -34.13 -2.85 31.41
C GLY A 221 -34.39 -2.72 32.91
N LEU A 222 -35.25 -1.78 33.32
CA LEU A 222 -35.63 -1.60 34.72
C LEU A 222 -36.48 -2.77 35.23
N TRP A 223 -37.38 -3.29 34.40
CA TRP A 223 -38.21 -4.44 34.75
C TRP A 223 -37.36 -5.68 34.98
N LEU A 224 -36.48 -6.01 34.04
CA LEU A 224 -35.55 -7.13 34.18
C LEU A 224 -34.69 -6.95 35.43
N HIS A 225 -34.14 -5.75 35.67
CA HIS A 225 -33.25 -5.48 36.80
C HIS A 225 -33.94 -5.63 38.16
N ARG A 226 -35.21 -5.27 38.25
CA ARG A 226 -36.00 -5.52 39.46
C ARG A 226 -36.32 -6.99 39.68
N MET A 227 -36.41 -7.78 38.60
CA MET A 227 -36.65 -9.21 38.69
C MET A 227 -35.39 -10.03 38.95
N ASP A 228 -34.21 -9.44 38.79
CA ASP A 228 -32.90 -10.10 38.98
C ASP A 228 -32.76 -11.39 38.16
N VAL A 229 -33.25 -11.36 36.91
CA VAL A 229 -33.28 -12.52 36.00
C VAL A 229 -32.14 -12.50 34.98
N GLN A 230 -31.32 -11.46 34.96
CA GLN A 230 -30.28 -11.32 33.95
C GLN A 230 -29.04 -12.13 34.32
N ARG A 231 -28.43 -12.76 33.30
CA ARG A 231 -27.03 -13.17 33.41
C ARG A 231 -26.10 -11.97 33.21
N HIS A 232 -26.43 -11.13 32.23
CA HIS A 232 -25.79 -9.84 31.98
C HIS A 232 -26.81 -8.82 31.44
N ASP A 233 -26.65 -7.54 31.80
CA ASP A 233 -27.51 -6.44 31.32
C ASP A 233 -27.00 -5.83 30.02
N SER A 234 -27.06 -6.56 28.90
CA SER A 234 -26.44 -6.06 27.66
C SER A 234 -27.24 -6.18 26.37
N MET A 235 -28.28 -6.99 26.35
CA MET A 235 -29.16 -7.18 25.20
C MET A 235 -30.60 -6.83 25.56
N TYR A 236 -31.33 -6.16 24.68
CA TYR A 236 -32.74 -5.81 24.91
C TYR A 236 -33.56 -6.05 23.64
N LEU A 237 -34.83 -6.39 23.79
CA LEU A 237 -35.78 -6.55 22.71
C LEU A 237 -36.01 -5.22 21.98
N ALA A 238 -36.09 -4.11 22.71
CA ALA A 238 -36.28 -2.78 22.11
C ALA A 238 -35.01 -2.18 21.48
N LEU A 239 -33.81 -2.72 21.78
CA LEU A 239 -32.52 -2.17 21.32
C LEU A 239 -32.37 -2.13 19.79
N PRO A 240 -32.69 -3.19 19.01
CA PRO A 240 -32.62 -3.14 17.54
C PRO A 240 -33.47 -2.01 16.94
N LEU A 241 -34.69 -1.80 17.45
CA LEU A 241 -35.56 -0.72 16.99
C LEU A 241 -34.98 0.65 17.36
N CYS A 242 -34.51 0.81 18.60
CA CYS A 242 -33.88 2.02 19.10
C CYS A 242 -32.70 2.45 18.24
N ILE A 243 -31.78 1.53 17.94
CA ILE A 243 -30.62 1.88 17.14
C ILE A 243 -30.97 2.12 15.67
N VAL A 244 -31.96 1.45 15.09
CA VAL A 244 -32.41 1.71 13.71
C VAL A 244 -33.00 3.12 13.58
N CYS A 245 -33.83 3.54 14.54
CA CYS A 245 -34.38 4.90 14.59
C CYS A 245 -33.27 5.95 14.71
N LEU A 246 -32.33 5.75 15.63
CA LEU A 246 -31.17 6.63 15.81
C LEU A 246 -30.30 6.69 14.55
N PHE A 247 -29.99 5.54 13.96
CA PHE A 247 -29.15 5.45 12.77
C PHE A 247 -29.82 6.11 11.56
N SER A 248 -31.13 5.94 11.40
CA SER A 248 -31.93 6.65 10.39
C SER A 248 -31.86 8.18 10.56
N LEU A 249 -31.97 8.68 11.80
CA LEU A 249 -31.83 10.10 12.11
C LEU A 249 -30.44 10.63 11.72
N LEU A 250 -29.39 9.90 12.09
CA LEU A 250 -27.99 10.28 11.78
C LEU A 250 -27.72 10.22 10.27
N LEU A 251 -28.26 9.23 9.56
CA LEU A 251 -28.16 9.12 8.10
C LEU A 251 -28.80 10.31 7.38
N GLY A 252 -29.94 10.82 7.88
CA GLY A 252 -30.61 12.00 7.33
C GLY A 252 -29.75 13.27 7.36
N GLY A 253 -28.91 13.40 8.39
CA GLY A 253 -27.99 14.53 8.55
C GLY A 253 -26.60 14.34 7.92
N ASN A 254 -26.21 13.11 7.55
CA ASN A 254 -24.82 12.80 7.19
C ASN A 254 -24.48 13.23 5.75
N LYS A 255 -23.66 14.28 5.61
CA LYS A 255 -23.23 14.85 4.30
C LYS A 255 -21.73 14.80 4.08
N GLY A 256 -21.01 13.88 4.71
CA GLY A 256 -19.57 13.70 4.52
C GLY A 256 -18.97 12.58 5.36
N GLU A 257 -17.65 12.52 5.38
CA GLU A 257 -16.85 11.61 6.20
C GLU A 257 -15.64 12.36 6.80
N SER A 258 -15.31 12.08 8.05
CA SER A 258 -14.15 12.62 8.76
C SER A 258 -13.24 11.50 9.27
N ARG A 259 -12.17 11.25 8.51
CA ARG A 259 -11.14 10.27 8.90
C ARG A 259 -10.51 10.60 10.25
N LYS A 260 -10.27 11.88 10.53
CA LYS A 260 -9.70 12.35 11.81
C LYS A 260 -10.56 11.93 13.00
N VAL A 261 -11.87 12.17 12.91
CA VAL A 261 -12.82 11.83 13.97
C VAL A 261 -12.93 10.31 14.15
N ARG A 262 -12.90 9.53 13.06
CA ARG A 262 -12.87 8.05 13.13
C ARG A 262 -11.61 7.52 13.81
N GLU A 263 -10.45 8.02 13.44
CA GLU A 263 -9.16 7.60 14.02
C GLU A 263 -9.10 7.99 15.50
N PHE A 264 -9.48 9.23 15.84
CA PHE A 264 -9.55 9.71 17.21
C PHE A 264 -10.53 8.91 18.09
N SER A 265 -11.77 8.69 17.63
CA SER A 265 -12.77 7.89 18.39
C SER A 265 -12.33 6.43 18.57
N THR A 266 -11.66 5.84 17.58
CA THR A 266 -11.11 4.49 17.70
C THR A 266 -9.95 4.43 18.69
N ALA A 267 -9.06 5.42 18.67
CA ALA A 267 -7.97 5.52 19.64
C ALA A 267 -8.51 5.69 21.07
N MET A 268 -9.50 6.57 21.27
CA MET A 268 -10.16 6.73 22.57
C MET A 268 -10.78 5.42 23.07
N TYR A 269 -11.48 4.69 22.20
CA TYR A 269 -12.10 3.40 22.53
C TYR A 269 -11.07 2.33 22.94
N VAL A 270 -9.88 2.35 22.34
CA VAL A 270 -8.83 1.37 22.65
C VAL A 270 -8.06 1.76 23.91
N LEU A 271 -7.85 3.05 24.15
CA LEU A 271 -6.97 3.54 25.22
C LEU A 271 -7.68 3.79 26.54
N HIS A 272 -9.02 3.97 26.57
CA HIS A 272 -9.72 4.35 27.80
C HIS A 272 -9.52 3.36 28.97
N PRO A 273 -9.44 2.04 28.78
CA PRO A 273 -9.28 1.11 29.89
C PRO A 273 -7.86 1.11 30.45
N LEU A 274 -6.87 1.31 29.59
CA LEU A 274 -5.51 1.62 30.05
C LEU A 274 -5.51 2.92 30.87
N CYS A 275 -6.25 3.95 30.45
CA CYS A 275 -6.39 5.18 31.22
C CYS A 275 -7.04 4.92 32.59
N ILE A 276 -8.04 4.03 32.69
CA ILE A 276 -8.61 3.62 34.00
C ILE A 276 -7.54 3.01 34.89
N VAL A 277 -6.73 2.08 34.36
CA VAL A 277 -5.65 1.43 35.12
C VAL A 277 -4.60 2.45 35.57
N LEU A 278 -4.19 3.36 34.68
CA LEU A 278 -3.22 4.41 34.98
C LEU A 278 -3.73 5.38 36.04
N VAL A 279 -4.98 5.83 35.93
CA VAL A 279 -5.60 6.73 36.91
C VAL A 279 -5.71 6.05 38.28
N ARG A 280 -6.17 4.79 38.34
CA ARG A 280 -6.24 4.04 39.61
C ARG A 280 -4.86 3.77 40.21
N GLY A 281 -3.87 3.45 39.38
CA GLY A 281 -2.49 3.25 39.82
C GLY A 281 -1.86 4.51 40.39
N ALA A 282 -1.98 5.64 39.68
CA ALA A 282 -1.50 6.94 40.14
C ALA A 282 -2.21 7.40 41.41
N ALA A 283 -3.53 7.22 41.50
CA ALA A 283 -4.30 7.57 42.70
C ALA A 283 -3.82 6.80 43.93
N LYS A 284 -3.53 5.50 43.82
CA LYS A 284 -2.96 4.70 44.91
C LYS A 284 -1.56 5.14 45.30
N LEU A 285 -0.69 5.41 44.33
CA LEU A 285 0.69 5.84 44.58
C LEU A 285 0.78 7.21 45.25
N LEU A 286 -0.14 8.12 44.93
CA LEU A 286 -0.16 9.49 45.44
C LEU A 286 -1.06 9.67 46.67
N GLY A 287 -1.69 8.60 47.18
CA GLY A 287 -2.64 8.69 48.30
C GLY A 287 -3.95 9.43 47.97
N LEU A 288 -4.31 9.56 46.69
CA LEU A 288 -5.51 10.28 46.21
C LEU A 288 -6.70 9.34 45.95
N GLY A 289 -6.78 8.22 46.69
CA GLY A 289 -7.80 7.18 46.49
C GLY A 289 -9.24 7.68 46.62
N GLU A 290 -9.57 8.35 47.73
CA GLU A 290 -10.91 8.89 47.98
C GLU A 290 -11.33 9.89 46.88
N MET A 291 -10.42 10.77 46.46
CA MET A 291 -10.72 11.78 45.45
C MET A 291 -10.83 11.22 44.03
N LEU A 292 -9.96 10.28 43.63
CA LEU A 292 -9.85 9.84 42.23
C LEU A 292 -10.43 8.46 41.94
N ILE A 293 -10.80 7.68 42.95
CA ILE A 293 -11.39 6.35 42.82
C ILE A 293 -12.82 6.31 43.37
N GLU A 294 -13.06 6.88 44.55
CA GLU A 294 -14.40 6.82 45.19
C GLU A 294 -15.36 7.86 44.62
N ASN A 295 -14.86 9.06 44.28
CA ASN A 295 -15.65 10.04 43.54
C ASN A 295 -15.82 9.61 42.07
N SER A 296 -16.97 9.04 41.73
CA SER A 296 -17.16 8.37 40.43
C SER A 296 -17.24 9.37 39.26
N VAL A 297 -17.78 10.56 39.52
CA VAL A 297 -17.83 11.68 38.56
C VAL A 297 -16.42 12.15 38.21
N LEU A 298 -15.59 12.43 39.22
CA LEU A 298 -14.23 12.90 39.03
C LEU A 298 -13.36 11.81 38.37
N HIS A 299 -13.51 10.55 38.77
CA HIS A 299 -12.86 9.41 38.12
C HIS A 299 -13.15 9.38 36.62
N PHE A 300 -14.42 9.52 36.23
CA PHE A 300 -14.83 9.57 34.84
C PHE A 300 -14.22 10.76 34.07
N ILE A 301 -14.26 11.97 34.64
CA ILE A 301 -13.71 13.18 34.00
C ILE A 301 -12.21 13.01 33.72
N VAL A 302 -11.44 12.53 34.70
CA VAL A 302 -10.00 12.35 34.57
C VAL A 302 -9.66 11.27 33.55
N VAL A 303 -10.36 10.13 33.59
CA VAL A 303 -10.18 9.05 32.59
C VAL A 303 -10.51 9.55 31.19
N LEU A 304 -11.59 10.33 31.02
CA LEU A 304 -11.99 10.88 29.73
C LEU A 304 -10.95 11.87 29.20
N ALA A 305 -10.46 12.78 30.05
CA ALA A 305 -9.46 13.78 29.69
C ALA A 305 -8.14 13.12 29.26
N LEU A 306 -7.65 12.14 30.03
CA LEU A 306 -6.44 11.39 29.70
C LEU A 306 -6.61 10.60 28.40
N SER A 307 -7.76 9.95 28.20
CA SER A 307 -8.07 9.21 26.97
C SER A 307 -8.08 10.12 25.74
N ALA A 308 -8.64 11.33 25.86
CA ALA A 308 -8.66 12.32 24.79
C ALA A 308 -7.26 12.87 24.49
N LEU A 309 -6.47 13.17 25.52
CA LEU A 309 -5.09 13.66 25.38
C LEU A 309 -4.22 12.67 24.63
N LEU A 310 -4.23 11.38 25.03
CA LEU A 310 -3.44 10.34 24.36
C LEU A 310 -3.94 10.05 22.93
N SER A 311 -5.18 10.39 22.61
CA SER A 311 -5.77 10.22 21.26
C SER A 311 -5.54 11.43 20.34
N ALA A 312 -5.20 12.60 20.88
CA ALA A 312 -5.07 13.88 20.15
C ALA A 312 -4.11 13.88 18.95
N PRO A 313 -2.99 13.10 18.91
CA PRO A 313 -2.14 13.01 17.72
C PRO A 313 -2.87 12.59 16.44
N CYS A 314 -4.01 11.88 16.56
CA CYS A 314 -4.85 11.50 15.42
C CYS A 314 -5.51 12.70 14.70
N LEU A 315 -5.68 13.84 15.39
CA LEU A 315 -6.32 15.04 14.84
C LEU A 315 -5.36 15.94 14.05
N LEU A 316 -4.06 15.83 14.35
CA LEU A 316 -2.98 16.65 13.78
C LEU A 316 -2.53 16.19 12.38
N ARG A 317 -2.93 14.98 11.93
CA ARG A 317 -2.65 14.53 10.56
C ARG A 317 -3.72 15.02 9.59
N LEU A 318 -3.36 15.83 8.58
CA LEU A 318 -3.68 15.65 7.13
C LEU A 318 -3.51 16.93 6.29
N GLN A 319 -2.49 16.98 5.43
CA GLN A 319 -2.56 17.64 4.12
C GLN A 319 -3.21 16.66 3.12
N LYS A 320 -4.13 17.13 2.26
CA LYS A 320 -4.65 16.34 1.13
C LYS A 320 -3.50 16.11 0.16
N LYS A 321 -3.13 14.85 -0.11
CA LYS A 321 -2.13 14.55 -1.13
C LYS A 321 -2.67 14.94 -2.51
N PRO A 322 -1.88 15.62 -3.36
CA PRO A 322 -2.25 15.89 -4.74
C PRO A 322 -2.57 14.58 -5.49
N SER A 323 -3.47 14.65 -6.48
CA SER A 323 -3.67 13.50 -7.38
C SER A 323 -2.37 13.25 -8.17
N PRO A 324 -1.92 11.99 -8.32
CA PRO A 324 -0.72 11.68 -9.09
C PRO A 324 -0.90 12.02 -10.58
N THR A 325 -2.12 12.11 -11.10
CA THR A 325 -2.41 12.41 -12.51
C THR A 325 -2.87 13.85 -12.76
N ALA A 326 -2.72 14.73 -11.77
CA ALA A 326 -3.16 16.13 -11.87
C ALA A 326 -2.30 16.99 -12.80
N ARG A 327 -1.06 16.59 -13.08
CA ARG A 327 -0.08 17.37 -13.84
C ARG A 327 0.55 16.53 -14.95
N ALA A 328 1.68 15.91 -14.67
CA ALA A 328 2.39 14.99 -15.56
C ALA A 328 2.81 13.75 -14.77
N TRP A 329 2.74 12.58 -15.40
CA TRP A 329 2.98 11.30 -14.74
C TRP A 329 3.52 10.24 -15.70
N ARG A 330 4.12 9.21 -15.12
CA ARG A 330 4.57 8.01 -15.81
C ARG A 330 3.54 6.91 -15.56
N GLU A 331 3.00 6.34 -16.61
CA GLU A 331 2.19 5.13 -16.56
C GLU A 331 3.09 3.94 -16.85
N VAL A 332 3.06 2.94 -15.97
CA VAL A 332 3.88 1.74 -16.08
C VAL A 332 2.96 0.53 -16.18
N ASP A 333 2.95 -0.11 -17.35
CA ASP A 333 2.16 -1.30 -17.63
C ASP A 333 2.87 -2.54 -17.04
N LEU A 334 2.36 -2.99 -15.89
CA LEU A 334 2.93 -4.14 -15.19
C LEU A 334 2.66 -5.46 -15.92
N ALA A 335 1.63 -5.52 -16.75
CA ALA A 335 1.33 -6.70 -17.58
C ALA A 335 2.32 -6.80 -18.74
N ALA A 336 2.62 -5.69 -19.43
CA ALA A 336 3.67 -5.62 -20.44
C ALA A 336 5.04 -6.00 -19.87
N LEU A 337 5.38 -5.50 -18.67
CA LEU A 337 6.62 -5.87 -17.98
C LEU A 337 6.70 -7.38 -17.69
N GLY A 338 5.60 -7.97 -17.22
CA GLY A 338 5.49 -9.42 -16.98
C GLY A 338 5.62 -10.24 -18.27
N HIS A 339 4.96 -9.79 -19.34
CA HIS A 339 5.05 -10.38 -20.68
C HIS A 339 6.50 -10.37 -21.19
N ASN A 340 7.16 -9.22 -21.15
CA ASN A 340 8.55 -9.08 -21.60
C ASN A 340 9.47 -10.02 -20.81
N ALA A 341 9.35 -10.05 -19.48
CA ALA A 341 10.14 -10.95 -18.65
C ALA A 341 9.96 -12.42 -19.04
N GLN A 342 8.73 -12.84 -19.38
CA GLN A 342 8.47 -14.20 -19.83
C GLN A 342 9.06 -14.49 -21.22
N VAL A 343 8.88 -13.58 -22.18
CA VAL A 343 9.46 -13.71 -23.53
C VAL A 343 10.98 -13.83 -23.46
N LEU A 344 11.62 -12.97 -22.67
CA LEU A 344 13.07 -13.01 -22.49
C LEU A 344 13.51 -14.33 -21.85
N ARG A 345 12.85 -14.79 -20.78
CA ARG A 345 13.16 -16.07 -20.14
C ARG A 345 13.01 -17.27 -21.08
N ASN A 346 12.00 -17.26 -21.95
CA ASN A 346 11.80 -18.33 -22.93
C ASN A 346 12.85 -18.34 -24.04
N THR A 347 13.57 -17.22 -24.24
CA THR A 347 14.64 -17.09 -25.23
C THR A 347 16.00 -17.53 -24.67
N LEU A 348 16.13 -17.69 -23.35
CA LEU A 348 17.38 -18.07 -22.70
C LEU A 348 17.73 -19.54 -22.95
N ALA A 349 19.03 -19.85 -22.96
CA ALA A 349 19.49 -21.23 -23.00
C ALA A 349 19.06 -22.00 -21.74
N PRO A 350 18.91 -23.34 -21.80
CA PRO A 350 18.64 -24.15 -20.63
C PRO A 350 19.67 -23.90 -19.52
N GLY A 351 19.19 -23.65 -18.29
CA GLY A 351 20.04 -23.35 -17.13
C GLY A 351 20.46 -21.88 -16.99
N THR A 352 20.21 -21.04 -17.99
CA THR A 352 20.47 -19.59 -17.93
C THR A 352 19.29 -18.85 -17.28
N GLU A 353 19.61 -17.94 -16.37
CA GLU A 353 18.64 -17.12 -15.65
C GLU A 353 18.64 -15.65 -16.13
N LEU A 354 17.47 -15.02 -16.04
CA LEU A 354 17.34 -13.60 -16.32
C LEU A 354 17.80 -12.78 -15.11
N MET A 355 18.80 -11.92 -15.29
CA MET A 355 19.18 -10.90 -14.33
C MET A 355 18.58 -9.56 -14.76
N ALA A 356 17.56 -9.08 -14.04
CA ALA A 356 16.88 -7.84 -14.37
C ALA A 356 17.70 -6.62 -13.93
N VAL A 357 18.11 -5.79 -14.88
CA VAL A 357 18.85 -4.55 -14.62
C VAL A 357 17.86 -3.43 -14.30
N VAL A 358 17.80 -3.03 -13.02
CA VAL A 358 16.80 -2.08 -12.49
C VAL A 358 17.44 -0.80 -11.93
N LYS A 359 18.66 -0.46 -12.39
CA LYS A 359 19.36 0.80 -12.05
C LYS A 359 18.61 2.04 -12.55
N ALA A 360 18.93 3.20 -11.97
CA ALA A 360 18.33 4.50 -12.28
C ALA A 360 16.80 4.46 -12.23
N GLU A 361 16.25 4.03 -11.10
CA GLU A 361 14.81 3.82 -10.93
C GLU A 361 14.21 2.91 -12.01
N ALA A 362 14.88 1.78 -12.31
CA ALA A 362 14.49 0.88 -13.39
C ALA A 362 14.34 1.62 -14.73
N TYR A 363 15.37 2.36 -15.14
CA TYR A 363 15.35 3.19 -16.36
C TYR A 363 14.14 4.14 -16.36
N GLY A 364 13.84 4.76 -15.21
CA GLY A 364 12.70 5.66 -15.05
C GLY A 364 11.32 5.00 -14.85
N HIS A 365 11.22 3.67 -14.79
CA HIS A 365 9.95 2.94 -14.60
C HIS A 365 9.56 2.73 -13.11
N GLY A 366 10.42 3.17 -12.18
CA GLY A 366 10.26 3.00 -10.74
C GLY A 366 10.90 1.70 -10.25
N GLY A 367 12.02 1.81 -9.52
CA GLY A 367 12.84 0.64 -9.15
C GLY A 367 12.06 -0.38 -8.33
N ALA A 368 11.38 0.08 -7.28
CA ALA A 368 10.69 -0.80 -6.33
C ALA A 368 9.44 -1.48 -6.92
N VAL A 369 8.66 -0.79 -7.77
CA VAL A 369 7.46 -1.38 -8.38
C VAL A 369 7.85 -2.41 -9.43
N THR A 370 8.81 -2.08 -10.30
CA THR A 370 9.36 -2.95 -11.33
C THR A 370 9.93 -4.23 -10.71
N ALA A 371 10.85 -4.10 -9.74
CA ALA A 371 11.49 -5.27 -9.14
C ALA A 371 10.50 -6.22 -8.45
N ARG A 372 9.46 -5.69 -7.78
CA ARG A 372 8.42 -6.52 -7.16
C ARG A 372 7.59 -7.29 -8.20
N THR A 373 7.27 -6.65 -9.32
CA THR A 373 6.52 -7.29 -10.41
C THR A 373 7.36 -8.42 -11.03
N LEU A 374 8.63 -8.16 -11.32
CA LEU A 374 9.55 -9.16 -11.88
C LEU A 374 9.79 -10.33 -10.91
N GLN A 375 9.92 -10.06 -9.61
CA GLN A 375 10.03 -11.12 -8.60
C GLN A 375 8.79 -12.03 -8.60
N ARG A 376 7.58 -11.47 -8.73
CA ARG A 376 6.35 -12.27 -8.86
C ARG A 376 6.31 -13.07 -10.16
N ALA A 377 6.88 -12.52 -11.24
CA ALA A 377 7.06 -13.20 -12.53
C ALA A 377 8.19 -14.26 -12.53
N GLY A 378 8.81 -14.53 -11.38
CA GLY A 378 9.81 -15.59 -11.23
C GLY A 378 11.26 -15.15 -11.37
N VAL A 379 11.55 -13.86 -11.60
CA VAL A 379 12.93 -13.35 -11.61
C VAL A 379 13.52 -13.42 -10.20
N ARG A 380 14.77 -13.89 -10.10
CA ARG A 380 15.50 -14.07 -8.82
C ARG A 380 16.86 -13.36 -8.78
N ALA A 381 17.32 -12.81 -9.89
CA ALA A 381 18.55 -12.03 -9.97
C ALA A 381 18.25 -10.61 -10.45
N PHE A 382 18.83 -9.62 -9.78
CA PHE A 382 18.68 -8.20 -10.09
C PHE A 382 20.05 -7.53 -10.14
N ALA A 383 20.17 -6.47 -10.94
CA ALA A 383 21.36 -5.64 -11.00
C ALA A 383 21.02 -4.16 -10.83
N VAL A 384 21.83 -3.46 -10.05
CA VAL A 384 21.73 -2.03 -9.73
C VAL A 384 23.06 -1.33 -9.98
N ALA A 385 23.09 -0.01 -10.06
CA ALA A 385 24.34 0.74 -10.28
C ALA A 385 25.13 0.95 -8.99
N CYS A 386 24.45 1.23 -7.86
CA CYS A 386 25.11 1.61 -6.62
C CYS A 386 24.50 0.95 -5.37
N LEU A 387 25.23 1.04 -4.25
CA LEU A 387 24.82 0.51 -2.95
C LEU A 387 23.43 0.99 -2.51
N ALA A 388 23.15 2.30 -2.66
CA ALA A 388 21.88 2.88 -2.24
C ALA A 388 20.67 2.26 -2.96
N GLU A 389 20.78 1.98 -4.26
CA GLU A 389 19.75 1.30 -5.03
C GLU A 389 19.55 -0.14 -4.54
N GLY A 390 20.64 -0.87 -4.27
CA GLY A 390 20.57 -2.24 -3.74
C GLY A 390 19.87 -2.30 -2.38
N ILE A 391 20.20 -1.37 -1.48
CA ILE A 391 19.51 -1.21 -0.19
C ILE A 391 18.03 -0.87 -0.40
N ALA A 392 17.71 0.01 -1.35
CA ALA A 392 16.33 0.37 -1.65
C ALA A 392 15.50 -0.84 -2.11
N LEU A 393 16.07 -1.72 -2.95
CA LEU A 393 15.42 -2.97 -3.35
C LEU A 393 15.21 -3.93 -2.17
N ARG A 394 16.20 -4.09 -1.30
CA ARG A 394 16.03 -4.92 -0.09
C ARG A 394 14.93 -4.40 0.82
N LYS A 395 14.88 -3.10 1.06
CA LYS A 395 13.78 -2.43 1.80
C LYS A 395 12.43 -2.61 1.11
N ALA A 396 12.40 -2.72 -0.22
CA ALA A 396 11.20 -3.01 -1.00
C ALA A 396 10.76 -4.49 -0.95
N GLY A 397 11.49 -5.36 -0.23
CA GLY A 397 11.18 -6.78 -0.04
C GLY A 397 11.72 -7.69 -1.15
N ILE A 398 12.69 -7.22 -1.94
CA ILE A 398 13.30 -8.00 -3.03
C ILE A 398 14.30 -9.01 -2.45
N ARG A 399 14.17 -10.27 -2.88
CA ARG A 399 14.95 -11.44 -2.49
C ARG A 399 15.79 -11.94 -3.66
N GLY A 400 16.67 -12.90 -3.39
CA GLY A 400 17.62 -13.43 -4.38
C GLY A 400 18.81 -12.49 -4.59
N THR A 401 19.58 -12.74 -5.65
CA THR A 401 20.81 -12.00 -5.95
C THR A 401 20.51 -10.56 -6.31
N ILE A 402 21.22 -9.62 -5.68
CA ILE A 402 21.25 -8.22 -6.08
C ILE A 402 22.71 -7.84 -6.26
N LEU A 403 23.12 -7.74 -7.52
CA LEU A 403 24.48 -7.35 -7.91
C LEU A 403 24.57 -5.83 -8.07
N ILE A 404 25.50 -5.20 -7.35
CA ILE A 404 25.89 -3.81 -7.57
C ILE A 404 26.95 -3.80 -8.68
N LEU A 405 26.58 -3.29 -9.85
CA LEU A 405 27.45 -3.26 -11.04
C LEU A 405 28.60 -2.26 -10.91
N GLY A 406 28.39 -1.17 -10.16
CA GLY A 406 29.39 -0.13 -9.94
C GLY A 406 30.26 -0.36 -8.71
N TYR A 407 31.06 0.65 -8.40
CA TYR A 407 31.92 0.68 -7.22
C TYR A 407 31.11 0.97 -5.94
N THR A 408 31.48 0.31 -4.85
CA THR A 408 31.04 0.65 -3.49
C THR A 408 32.28 0.99 -2.67
N TYR A 409 32.25 2.10 -1.94
CA TYR A 409 33.39 2.51 -1.12
C TYR A 409 33.68 1.44 -0.04
N PRO A 410 34.93 0.95 0.11
CA PRO A 410 35.24 -0.16 1.02
C PRO A 410 34.82 0.05 2.48
N GLU A 411 34.77 1.29 2.98
CA GLU A 411 34.26 1.55 4.34
C GLU A 411 32.78 1.19 4.49
N GLU A 412 32.03 1.15 3.40
CA GLU A 412 30.62 0.75 3.38
C GLU A 412 30.43 -0.77 3.23
N ALA A 413 31.50 -1.57 3.19
CA ALA A 413 31.41 -3.03 3.14
C ALA A 413 30.52 -3.67 4.22
N PRO A 414 30.43 -3.15 5.47
CA PRO A 414 29.47 -3.65 6.45
C PRO A 414 28.00 -3.57 5.98
N LEU A 415 27.66 -2.59 5.12
CA LEU A 415 26.32 -2.47 4.53
C LEU A 415 26.06 -3.55 3.48
N LEU A 416 27.07 -3.95 2.70
CA LEU A 416 26.95 -5.07 1.76
C LEU A 416 26.55 -6.35 2.49
N THR A 417 27.24 -6.67 3.58
CA THR A 417 26.95 -7.84 4.41
C THR A 417 25.56 -7.73 5.06
N ARG A 418 25.26 -6.60 5.71
CA ARG A 418 24.00 -6.36 6.40
C ARG A 418 22.78 -6.50 5.50
N TRP A 419 22.89 -6.06 4.25
CA TRP A 419 21.80 -6.07 3.28
C TRP A 419 21.88 -7.25 2.30
N HIS A 420 22.82 -8.17 2.50
CA HIS A 420 23.06 -9.32 1.62
C HIS A 420 23.17 -8.91 0.15
N LEU A 421 24.01 -7.92 -0.15
CA LEU A 421 24.24 -7.41 -1.51
C LEU A 421 25.55 -7.98 -2.05
N THR A 422 25.52 -8.36 -3.34
CA THR A 422 26.69 -8.86 -4.06
C THR A 422 27.38 -7.68 -4.74
N GLN A 423 28.71 -7.57 -4.60
CA GLN A 423 29.49 -6.44 -5.08
C GLN A 423 30.33 -6.79 -6.31
N THR A 424 30.38 -5.92 -7.32
CA THR A 424 31.40 -6.02 -8.37
C THR A 424 32.79 -5.68 -7.82
N VAL A 425 33.80 -6.51 -8.10
CA VAL A 425 35.20 -6.11 -7.93
C VAL A 425 35.60 -5.23 -9.11
N ALA A 426 36.02 -3.99 -8.81
CA ALA A 426 36.27 -2.95 -9.82
C ALA A 426 37.68 -3.05 -10.42
N ASP A 427 38.64 -3.49 -9.62
CA ASP A 427 40.02 -3.80 -9.93
C ASP A 427 40.58 -4.61 -8.73
N ILE A 428 41.84 -5.05 -8.80
CA ILE A 428 42.43 -5.84 -7.72
C ILE A 428 42.58 -5.03 -6.42
N ASP A 429 42.86 -3.73 -6.49
CA ASP A 429 43.04 -2.88 -5.31
C ASP A 429 41.73 -2.69 -4.54
N HIS A 430 40.62 -2.52 -5.25
CA HIS A 430 39.28 -2.54 -4.68
C HIS A 430 39.01 -3.89 -4.01
N GLY A 431 39.39 -5.00 -4.65
CA GLY A 431 39.33 -6.34 -4.06
C GLY A 431 40.09 -6.42 -2.72
N ARG A 432 41.36 -6.01 -2.70
CA ARG A 432 42.20 -5.95 -1.49
C ARG A 432 41.56 -5.10 -0.40
N ALA A 433 41.04 -3.93 -0.77
CA ALA A 433 40.43 -3.00 0.17
C ALA A 433 39.13 -3.54 0.80
N LEU A 434 38.33 -4.29 0.04
CA LEU A 434 37.14 -5.00 0.55
C LEU A 434 37.54 -6.14 1.50
N ALA A 435 38.53 -6.95 1.11
CA ALA A 435 39.06 -8.06 1.92
C ALA A 435 39.53 -7.58 3.30
N ALA A 436 40.24 -6.45 3.32
CA ALA A 436 40.82 -5.87 4.51
C ALA A 436 39.78 -5.40 5.55
N ARG A 437 38.49 -5.31 5.20
CA ARG A 437 37.42 -4.90 6.13
C ARG A 437 37.03 -5.99 7.13
N GLY A 438 37.58 -7.20 7.01
CA GLY A 438 37.33 -8.30 7.95
C GLY A 438 35.89 -8.82 7.92
N ARG A 439 35.15 -8.57 6.82
CA ARG A 439 33.78 -9.04 6.62
C ARG A 439 33.72 -9.91 5.38
N ARG A 440 33.03 -11.04 5.47
CA ARG A 440 32.81 -11.92 4.32
C ARG A 440 31.88 -11.24 3.32
N VAL A 441 32.42 -10.80 2.18
CA VAL A 441 31.69 -10.08 1.12
C VAL A 441 31.55 -10.99 -0.09
N HIS A 442 30.31 -11.17 -0.52
CA HIS A 442 29.96 -11.85 -1.76
C HIS A 442 30.22 -10.92 -2.94
N VAL A 443 30.96 -11.39 -3.94
CA VAL A 443 31.38 -10.58 -5.08
C VAL A 443 31.17 -11.29 -6.41
N HIS A 444 30.97 -10.51 -7.46
CA HIS A 444 31.23 -10.94 -8.82
C HIS A 444 32.48 -10.23 -9.35
N LEU A 445 33.42 -10.98 -9.92
CA LEU A 445 34.63 -10.42 -10.50
C LEU A 445 34.34 -9.90 -11.91
N ALA A 446 34.49 -8.59 -12.12
CA ALA A 446 34.44 -8.02 -13.46
C ALA A 446 35.78 -8.27 -14.16
N LEU A 447 35.73 -8.79 -15.38
CA LEU A 447 36.87 -8.92 -16.28
C LEU A 447 36.73 -7.89 -17.39
N ASP A 448 37.78 -7.12 -17.60
CA ASP A 448 37.87 -6.20 -18.71
C ASP A 448 38.41 -6.90 -19.95
N THR A 449 37.58 -6.95 -20.99
CA THR A 449 37.87 -7.57 -22.29
C THR A 449 37.93 -6.53 -23.40
N GLY A 450 38.25 -5.28 -23.06
CA GLY A 450 38.47 -4.19 -24.04
C GLY A 450 37.62 -2.93 -23.83
N MET A 451 36.73 -2.90 -22.84
CA MET A 451 35.93 -1.69 -22.56
C MET A 451 36.73 -0.66 -21.74
N HIS A 452 37.78 -1.06 -21.02
CA HIS A 452 38.69 -0.16 -20.30
C HIS A 452 37.98 0.79 -19.32
N ARG A 453 36.99 0.25 -18.56
CA ARG A 453 36.20 1.01 -17.58
C ARG A 453 36.33 0.49 -16.15
N LEU A 454 35.85 -0.71 -15.90
CA LEU A 454 35.93 -1.42 -14.62
C LEU A 454 36.18 -2.89 -14.92
N GLY A 455 36.94 -3.53 -14.05
CA GLY A 455 37.31 -4.93 -14.12
C GLY A 455 38.82 -5.11 -14.15
N ILE A 456 39.26 -6.29 -13.71
CA ILE A 456 40.66 -6.71 -13.90
C ILE A 456 40.82 -7.09 -15.37
N LEU A 457 41.89 -6.65 -16.02
CA LEU A 457 42.20 -7.05 -17.39
C LEU A 457 42.18 -8.58 -17.50
N ALA A 458 41.41 -9.13 -18.45
CA ALA A 458 41.21 -10.56 -18.58
C ALA A 458 42.53 -11.34 -18.79
N GLU A 459 43.52 -10.69 -19.41
CA GLU A 459 44.85 -11.22 -19.63
C GLU A 459 45.71 -11.23 -18.34
N ASN A 460 45.38 -10.41 -17.34
CA ASN A 460 46.12 -10.30 -16.09
C ASN A 460 45.73 -11.41 -15.10
N ARG A 461 46.10 -12.62 -15.50
CA ARG A 461 45.92 -13.88 -14.75
C ARG A 461 46.42 -13.80 -13.31
N LYS A 462 47.50 -13.05 -13.04
CA LYS A 462 48.07 -12.91 -11.70
C LYS A 462 47.10 -12.21 -10.75
N GLU A 463 46.54 -11.07 -11.16
CA GLU A 463 45.58 -10.32 -10.35
C GLU A 463 44.25 -11.05 -10.21
N ILE A 464 43.80 -11.74 -11.26
CA ILE A 464 42.61 -12.58 -11.20
C ILE A 464 42.78 -13.65 -10.11
N LEU A 465 43.87 -14.42 -10.13
CA LEU A 465 44.14 -15.45 -9.11
C LEU A 465 44.27 -14.86 -7.71
N GLU A 466 44.86 -13.67 -7.61
CA GLU A 466 44.94 -12.95 -6.35
C GLU A 466 43.54 -12.67 -5.80
N ALA A 467 42.61 -12.16 -6.61
CA ALA A 467 41.23 -11.88 -6.19
C ALA A 467 40.53 -13.12 -5.60
N PHE A 468 40.75 -14.30 -6.19
CA PHE A 468 40.23 -15.58 -5.67
C PHE A 468 40.88 -16.05 -4.37
N ARG A 469 42.09 -15.56 -4.05
CA ARG A 469 42.85 -15.90 -2.83
C ARG A 469 42.65 -14.89 -1.71
N LEU A 470 42.08 -13.72 -2.00
CA LEU A 470 41.90 -12.68 -0.99
C LEU A 470 40.99 -13.16 0.15
N PRO A 471 41.42 -12.99 1.42
CA PRO A 471 40.62 -13.40 2.55
C PRO A 471 39.32 -12.58 2.60
N ASN A 472 38.23 -13.22 3.04
CA ASN A 472 36.91 -12.62 3.15
C ASN A 472 36.20 -12.25 1.84
N LEU A 473 36.84 -12.33 0.66
CA LEU A 473 36.11 -12.26 -0.61
C LEU A 473 35.56 -13.64 -0.96
N VAL A 474 34.28 -13.69 -1.30
CA VAL A 474 33.63 -14.89 -1.83
C VAL A 474 33.22 -14.60 -3.26
N VAL A 475 33.97 -15.13 -4.22
CA VAL A 475 33.68 -14.94 -5.64
C VAL A 475 32.54 -15.89 -6.03
N ASP A 476 31.33 -15.35 -6.17
CA ASP A 476 30.13 -16.09 -6.58
C ASP A 476 29.92 -16.08 -8.10
N GLY A 477 30.66 -15.24 -8.82
CA GLY A 477 30.51 -15.09 -10.26
C GLY A 477 31.62 -14.30 -10.94
N VAL A 478 31.70 -14.45 -12.26
CA VAL A 478 32.66 -13.78 -13.14
C VAL A 478 31.91 -13.22 -14.34
N PHE A 479 32.20 -11.98 -14.71
CA PHE A 479 31.47 -11.34 -15.80
C PHE A 479 32.28 -10.32 -16.58
N SER A 480 31.83 -10.05 -17.80
CA SER A 480 32.32 -8.91 -18.59
C SER A 480 31.17 -8.14 -19.23
N HIS A 481 31.44 -7.10 -19.99
CA HIS A 481 30.46 -6.29 -20.70
C HIS A 481 30.91 -6.03 -22.14
N LEU A 482 30.07 -6.44 -23.09
CA LEU A 482 30.35 -6.27 -24.52
C LEU A 482 30.25 -4.80 -24.90
N TYR A 483 31.14 -4.38 -25.79
CA TYR A 483 31.30 -2.98 -26.16
C TYR A 483 30.30 -2.55 -27.24
N VAL A 484 30.21 -3.32 -28.32
CA VAL A 484 29.48 -2.95 -29.55
C VAL A 484 28.47 -4.03 -29.99
N SER A 485 27.95 -4.79 -29.02
CA SER A 485 27.00 -5.89 -29.30
C SER A 485 25.67 -5.44 -29.90
N ASP A 486 25.39 -4.13 -29.89
CA ASP A 486 24.25 -3.45 -30.49
C ASP A 486 24.40 -3.18 -32.00
N SER A 487 25.61 -3.25 -32.53
CA SER A 487 25.90 -3.08 -33.96
C SER A 487 25.96 -4.42 -34.71
N LEU A 488 25.60 -4.38 -35.99
CA LEU A 488 25.69 -5.51 -36.93
C LEU A 488 26.74 -5.27 -38.03
N GLU A 489 27.49 -4.17 -37.95
CA GLU A 489 28.61 -3.92 -38.86
C GLU A 489 29.69 -4.99 -38.67
N ALA A 490 30.33 -5.39 -39.79
CA ALA A 490 31.23 -6.55 -39.79
C ALA A 490 32.40 -6.39 -38.80
N GLU A 491 32.95 -5.19 -38.68
CA GLU A 491 34.04 -4.88 -37.74
C GLU A 491 33.58 -4.99 -36.28
N ASP A 492 32.39 -4.48 -35.97
CA ASP A 492 31.83 -4.54 -34.61
C ASP A 492 31.45 -5.96 -34.19
N VAL A 493 30.95 -6.76 -35.13
CA VAL A 493 30.66 -8.18 -34.92
C VAL A 493 31.96 -8.94 -34.67
N ALA A 494 33.00 -8.70 -35.46
CA ALA A 494 34.33 -9.29 -35.26
C ALA A 494 34.90 -8.92 -33.88
N TYR A 495 34.83 -7.64 -33.51
CA TYR A 495 35.30 -7.18 -32.21
C TYR A 495 34.51 -7.82 -31.05
N THR A 496 33.18 -7.89 -31.15
CA THR A 496 32.35 -8.58 -30.16
C THR A 496 32.75 -10.04 -30.00
N GLN A 497 33.10 -10.71 -31.11
CA GLN A 497 33.58 -12.10 -31.08
C GLN A 497 34.96 -12.22 -30.40
N GLU A 498 35.88 -11.28 -30.62
CA GLU A 498 37.17 -11.23 -29.91
C GLU A 498 36.98 -11.11 -28.39
N GLN A 499 36.06 -10.23 -27.95
CA GLN A 499 35.74 -10.08 -26.53
C GLN A 499 35.17 -11.38 -25.92
N LEU A 500 34.30 -12.08 -26.66
CA LEU A 500 33.72 -13.35 -26.23
C LEU A 500 34.82 -14.43 -26.09
N THR A 501 35.69 -14.55 -27.08
CA THR A 501 36.82 -15.50 -27.07
C THR A 501 37.72 -15.25 -25.86
N LEU A 502 38.18 -14.01 -25.67
CA LEU A 502 39.04 -13.64 -24.54
C LEU A 502 38.38 -13.94 -23.19
N PHE A 503 37.09 -13.63 -23.06
CA PHE A 503 36.33 -13.89 -21.84
C PHE A 503 36.25 -15.40 -21.53
N TYR A 504 35.84 -16.21 -22.51
CA TYR A 504 35.67 -17.65 -22.30
C TYR A 504 37.00 -18.37 -22.11
N ASP A 505 38.05 -17.97 -22.81
CA ASP A 505 39.40 -18.52 -22.61
C ASP A 505 39.90 -18.23 -21.19
N THR A 506 39.62 -17.03 -20.67
CA THR A 506 39.97 -16.65 -19.29
C THR A 506 39.17 -17.46 -18.26
N VAL A 507 37.86 -17.66 -18.48
CA VAL A 507 37.01 -18.49 -17.62
C VAL A 507 37.42 -19.97 -17.67
N ALA A 508 37.76 -20.49 -18.84
CA ALA A 508 38.25 -21.86 -19.01
C ALA A 508 39.59 -22.05 -18.30
N TRP A 509 40.52 -21.10 -18.48
CA TRP A 509 41.80 -21.10 -17.79
C TRP A 509 41.65 -21.03 -16.26
N LEU A 510 40.70 -20.24 -15.73
CA LEU A 510 40.40 -20.21 -14.30
C LEU A 510 40.03 -21.60 -13.75
N ARG A 511 39.22 -22.35 -14.50
CA ARG A 511 38.84 -23.73 -14.14
C ARG A 511 40.03 -24.69 -14.19
N THR A 512 40.89 -24.59 -15.20
CA THR A 512 42.10 -25.43 -15.27
C THR A 512 43.11 -25.10 -14.17
N ALA A 513 43.12 -23.85 -13.70
CA ALA A 513 43.90 -23.42 -12.53
C ALA A 513 43.28 -23.87 -11.18
N GLY A 514 42.17 -24.62 -11.20
CA GLY A 514 41.54 -25.19 -10.00
C GLY A 514 40.57 -24.27 -9.27
N TYR A 515 40.15 -23.16 -9.89
CA TYR A 515 39.19 -22.22 -9.30
C TYR A 515 37.80 -22.36 -9.93
N ASP A 516 36.77 -22.30 -9.10
CA ASP A 516 35.38 -22.21 -9.57
C ASP A 516 35.04 -20.75 -9.90
N PRO A 517 34.76 -20.40 -11.18
CA PRO A 517 34.36 -19.05 -11.55
C PRO A 517 32.97 -18.66 -11.05
N GLY A 518 32.21 -19.59 -10.47
CA GLY A 518 30.84 -19.37 -10.05
C GLY A 518 29.93 -19.08 -11.25
N LYS A 519 29.00 -18.15 -11.07
CA LYS A 519 28.04 -17.73 -12.09
C LYS A 519 28.68 -16.86 -13.16
N VAL A 520 28.68 -17.34 -14.41
CA VAL A 520 29.29 -16.68 -15.57
C VAL A 520 28.26 -15.84 -16.33
N HIS A 521 28.58 -14.60 -16.69
CA HIS A 521 27.66 -13.80 -17.52
C HIS A 521 28.33 -12.70 -18.35
N ILE A 522 27.97 -12.58 -19.62
CA ILE A 522 28.52 -11.54 -20.51
C ILE A 522 27.46 -10.69 -21.20
N GLN A 523 26.35 -11.31 -21.61
CA GLN A 523 25.31 -10.67 -22.40
C GLN A 523 24.54 -9.60 -21.63
N SER A 524 24.23 -8.52 -22.33
CA SER A 524 23.20 -7.54 -21.96
C SER A 524 22.03 -7.61 -22.95
N SER A 525 21.15 -6.60 -23.03
CA SER A 525 19.98 -6.60 -23.94
C SER A 525 20.34 -6.95 -25.38
N TYR A 526 21.36 -6.33 -25.97
CA TYR A 526 21.71 -6.59 -27.37
C TYR A 526 22.41 -7.94 -27.59
N GLY A 527 22.97 -8.56 -26.55
CA GLY A 527 23.37 -9.97 -26.62
C GLY A 527 22.18 -10.90 -26.84
N LEU A 528 20.99 -10.56 -26.33
CA LEU A 528 19.74 -11.31 -26.57
C LEU A 528 19.13 -11.07 -27.94
N TRP A 529 19.52 -10.00 -28.62
CA TRP A 529 19.05 -9.70 -29.96
C TRP A 529 20.03 -10.19 -31.02
N ASN A 530 21.33 -9.97 -30.84
CA ASN A 530 22.33 -10.08 -31.89
C ASN A 530 23.24 -11.31 -31.79
N LEU A 531 23.38 -11.95 -30.62
CA LEU A 531 24.30 -13.09 -30.46
C LEU A 531 23.62 -14.44 -30.29
N PRO A 532 24.14 -15.55 -30.85
CA PRO A 532 23.60 -16.88 -30.54
C PRO A 532 23.61 -17.15 -29.03
N ALA A 533 22.85 -18.15 -28.59
CA ALA A 533 22.83 -18.57 -27.20
C ALA A 533 24.26 -18.76 -26.66
N GLN A 534 24.55 -18.12 -25.53
CA GLN A 534 25.87 -18.12 -24.92
C GLN A 534 25.90 -19.06 -23.70
N PRO A 535 27.02 -19.75 -23.41
CA PRO A 535 27.17 -20.63 -22.26
C PRO A 535 27.35 -19.84 -20.95
N CYS A 536 26.33 -19.07 -20.59
CA CYS A 536 26.30 -18.20 -19.40
C CYS A 536 25.18 -18.62 -18.44
N ASP A 537 25.40 -18.37 -17.15
CA ASP A 537 24.40 -18.56 -16.10
C ASP A 537 23.41 -17.39 -16.01
N TYR A 538 23.84 -16.16 -16.35
CA TYR A 538 22.96 -14.99 -16.38
C TYR A 538 23.01 -14.24 -17.71
N VAL A 539 21.87 -13.65 -18.06
CA VAL A 539 21.78 -12.56 -19.03
C VAL A 539 21.23 -11.29 -18.38
N ARG A 540 21.94 -10.18 -18.54
CA ARG A 540 21.62 -8.89 -17.90
C ARG A 540 20.70 -8.04 -18.77
N ALA A 541 19.39 -8.26 -18.68
CA ALA A 541 18.43 -7.50 -19.47
C ALA A 541 18.12 -6.12 -18.85
N GLY A 542 18.43 -5.06 -19.60
CA GLY A 542 18.05 -3.67 -19.30
C GLY A 542 16.94 -3.22 -20.25
N ILE A 543 17.29 -2.49 -21.30
CA ILE A 543 16.34 -1.87 -22.23
C ILE A 543 15.30 -2.86 -22.83
N ALA A 544 15.71 -4.09 -23.18
CA ALA A 544 14.82 -5.13 -23.67
C ALA A 544 13.71 -5.51 -22.69
N LEU A 545 13.99 -5.47 -21.38
CA LEU A 545 13.00 -5.77 -20.34
C LEU A 545 11.85 -4.75 -20.34
N TYR A 546 12.15 -3.52 -20.73
CA TYR A 546 11.22 -2.40 -20.82
C TYR A 546 10.53 -2.30 -22.19
N GLY A 547 10.83 -3.24 -23.09
CA GLY A 547 10.21 -3.38 -24.41
C GLY A 547 10.51 -2.24 -25.37
N VAL A 548 11.71 -1.67 -25.24
CA VAL A 548 12.22 -0.62 -26.14
C VAL A 548 13.66 -0.95 -26.52
N ARG A 549 14.13 -0.38 -27.64
CA ARG A 549 15.53 -0.45 -28.07
C ARG A 549 16.28 0.83 -27.69
N SER A 550 17.61 0.80 -27.70
CA SER A 550 18.41 2.02 -27.45
C SER A 550 18.29 3.02 -28.59
N ASP A 551 18.07 2.53 -29.81
CA ASP A 551 17.81 3.27 -31.04
C ASP A 551 16.95 2.42 -32.01
N ASP A 552 16.82 2.85 -33.26
CA ASP A 552 16.09 2.09 -34.29
C ASP A 552 16.96 1.19 -35.18
N ALA A 553 18.25 1.00 -34.85
CA ALA A 553 19.17 0.17 -35.60
C ALA A 553 18.68 -1.29 -35.71
N PRO A 554 18.94 -1.98 -36.84
CA PRO A 554 18.47 -3.35 -37.04
C PRO A 554 19.08 -4.32 -36.02
N VAL A 555 18.34 -5.40 -35.75
CA VAL A 555 18.75 -6.48 -34.85
C VAL A 555 18.60 -7.83 -35.54
N GLN A 556 19.42 -8.82 -35.19
CA GLN A 556 19.42 -10.14 -35.86
C GLN A 556 18.10 -10.91 -35.63
N ARG A 557 17.54 -10.83 -34.41
CA ARG A 557 16.29 -11.52 -34.08
C ARG A 557 15.25 -10.54 -33.53
N SER A 558 14.00 -10.75 -33.92
CA SER A 558 12.87 -10.02 -33.36
C SER A 558 12.31 -10.75 -32.13
N LEU A 559 12.01 -10.01 -31.08
CA LEU A 559 11.36 -10.50 -29.86
C LEU A 559 10.05 -9.72 -29.68
N ASP A 560 8.94 -10.42 -29.39
CA ASP A 560 7.64 -9.78 -29.11
C ASP A 560 7.67 -9.07 -27.74
N LEU A 561 8.33 -7.92 -27.70
CA LEU A 561 8.46 -7.11 -26.51
C LEU A 561 7.58 -5.87 -26.62
N ARG A 562 6.93 -5.52 -25.51
CA ARG A 562 5.91 -4.49 -25.43
C ARG A 562 6.43 -3.30 -24.61
N PRO A 563 6.33 -2.06 -25.12
CA PRO A 563 6.73 -0.88 -24.36
C PRO A 563 6.01 -0.80 -23.02
N VAL A 564 6.78 -0.65 -21.94
CA VAL A 564 6.25 -0.67 -20.57
C VAL A 564 5.80 0.71 -20.08
N LEU A 565 6.43 1.78 -20.56
CA LEU A 565 6.19 3.15 -20.08
C LEU A 565 5.39 3.99 -21.08
N SER A 566 4.39 4.69 -20.55
CA SER A 566 3.79 5.87 -21.21
C SER A 566 4.05 7.12 -20.38
N LEU A 567 4.36 8.23 -21.04
CA LEU A 567 4.55 9.54 -20.42
C LEU A 567 3.35 10.43 -20.78
N ARG A 568 2.63 10.89 -19.76
CA ARG A 568 1.40 11.66 -19.93
C ARG A 568 1.48 13.00 -19.21
N ALA A 569 0.74 13.98 -19.70
CA ALA A 569 0.55 15.27 -19.04
C ALA A 569 -0.86 15.81 -19.22
N ARG A 570 -1.20 16.89 -18.51
CA ARG A 570 -2.47 17.61 -18.64
C ARG A 570 -2.30 18.89 -19.43
N VAL A 571 -3.31 19.21 -20.24
CA VAL A 571 -3.54 20.57 -20.75
C VAL A 571 -3.91 21.48 -19.56
N ALA A 572 -3.14 22.55 -19.35
CA ALA A 572 -3.42 23.55 -18.32
C ALA A 572 -4.36 24.66 -18.82
N SER A 573 -4.14 25.13 -20.05
CA SER A 573 -4.90 26.23 -20.64
C SER A 573 -4.80 26.18 -22.15
N ILE A 574 -5.77 26.78 -22.82
CA ILE A 574 -5.80 26.95 -24.27
C ILE A 574 -5.83 28.45 -24.57
N ARG A 575 -5.07 28.88 -25.57
CA ARG A 575 -5.02 30.27 -26.02
C ARG A 575 -5.04 30.33 -27.53
N THR A 576 -5.78 31.28 -28.07
CA THR A 576 -5.70 31.64 -29.49
C THR A 576 -4.64 32.71 -29.68
N VAL A 577 -3.76 32.53 -30.65
CA VAL A 577 -2.70 33.45 -31.05
C VAL A 577 -3.00 33.89 -32.48
N GLN A 578 -3.10 35.19 -32.71
CA GLN A 578 -3.43 35.76 -34.02
C GLN A 578 -2.20 35.73 -34.96
N ALA A 579 -2.45 35.84 -36.26
CA ALA A 579 -1.37 35.92 -37.25
C ALA A 579 -0.40 37.07 -36.91
N GLY A 580 0.91 36.79 -36.94
CA GLY A 580 1.98 37.72 -36.58
C GLY A 580 2.33 37.77 -35.08
N GLU A 581 1.48 37.25 -34.19
CA GLU A 581 1.79 37.15 -32.76
C GLU A 581 2.76 36.01 -32.45
N SER A 582 3.45 36.11 -31.32
CA SER A 582 4.49 35.15 -30.90
C SER A 582 4.19 34.54 -29.54
N ALA A 583 4.66 33.31 -29.30
CA ALA A 583 4.48 32.63 -28.01
C ALA A 583 5.79 32.00 -27.48
N GLY A 584 5.92 31.98 -26.16
CA GLY A 584 7.05 31.37 -25.46
C GLY A 584 8.34 32.20 -25.47
N TYR A 585 9.39 31.68 -24.83
CA TYR A 585 10.65 32.39 -24.66
C TYR A 585 11.36 32.70 -25.98
N GLY A 586 11.88 33.91 -26.09
CA GLY A 586 12.69 34.35 -27.22
C GLY A 586 11.90 34.54 -28.52
N ARG A 587 10.56 34.49 -28.47
CA ARG A 587 9.68 34.66 -29.64
C ARG A 587 10.03 33.71 -30.79
N VAL A 588 10.48 32.50 -30.46
CA VAL A 588 10.89 31.48 -31.45
C VAL A 588 9.70 30.98 -32.26
N PHE A 589 8.52 30.89 -31.64
CA PHE A 589 7.29 30.63 -32.36
C PHE A 589 6.61 31.96 -32.70
N GLN A 590 6.28 32.12 -33.97
CA GLN A 590 5.43 33.18 -34.50
C GLN A 590 4.34 32.54 -35.34
N ALA A 591 3.09 32.91 -35.09
CA ALA A 591 1.95 32.33 -35.78
C ALA A 591 1.81 32.93 -37.18
N GLU A 592 1.76 32.09 -38.21
CA GLU A 592 1.52 32.54 -39.60
C GLU A 592 0.04 32.80 -39.87
N GLN A 593 -0.84 32.14 -39.12
CA GLN A 593 -2.29 32.25 -39.16
C GLN A 593 -2.87 32.17 -37.75
N GLU A 594 -4.18 32.38 -37.58
CA GLU A 594 -4.83 32.15 -36.29
C GLU A 594 -4.55 30.71 -35.81
N THR A 595 -3.86 30.59 -34.68
CA THR A 595 -3.36 29.31 -34.15
C THR A 595 -3.88 29.09 -32.74
N LYS A 596 -4.44 27.91 -32.45
CA LYS A 596 -4.81 27.50 -31.09
C LYS A 596 -3.66 26.77 -30.43
N LEU A 597 -3.17 27.30 -29.31
CA LEU A 597 -2.09 26.72 -28.53
C LEU A 597 -2.60 26.13 -27.21
N ALA A 598 -2.25 24.88 -26.94
CA ALA A 598 -2.38 24.25 -25.64
C ALA A 598 -1.09 24.44 -24.83
N VAL A 599 -1.24 24.87 -23.57
CA VAL A 599 -0.15 24.86 -22.59
C VAL A 599 -0.19 23.52 -21.86
N VAL A 600 0.88 22.72 -21.99
CA VAL A 600 0.97 21.38 -21.39
C VAL A 600 1.89 21.42 -20.18
N THR A 601 1.49 20.74 -19.12
CA THR A 601 2.09 20.85 -17.78
C THR A 601 3.36 20.01 -17.56
N ILE A 602 4.20 19.88 -18.57
CA ILE A 602 5.47 19.14 -18.51
C ILE A 602 6.59 19.96 -19.18
N GLY A 603 7.80 19.91 -18.62
CA GLY A 603 8.95 20.63 -19.16
C GLY A 603 10.28 19.91 -18.91
N TYR A 604 11.40 20.61 -19.11
CA TYR A 604 12.71 19.97 -19.05
C TYR A 604 13.13 19.53 -17.65
N ALA A 605 12.60 20.12 -16.57
CA ALA A 605 12.84 19.64 -15.20
C ALA A 605 12.16 18.29 -14.91
N ASP A 606 11.23 17.87 -15.78
CA ASP A 606 10.63 16.54 -15.73
C ASP A 606 11.41 15.50 -16.55
N GLY A 607 12.52 15.89 -17.17
CA GLY A 607 13.42 15.00 -17.91
C GLY A 607 13.28 15.03 -19.42
N LEU A 608 12.42 15.90 -19.98
CA LEU A 608 12.35 16.09 -21.43
C LEU A 608 13.52 16.94 -21.95
N PRO A 609 14.12 16.61 -23.11
CA PRO A 609 15.15 17.45 -23.71
C PRO A 609 14.59 18.83 -24.08
N ARG A 610 15.27 19.90 -23.63
CA ARG A 610 14.81 21.29 -23.84
C ARG A 610 14.67 21.66 -25.33
N ASN A 611 15.47 21.04 -26.19
CA ASN A 611 15.48 21.28 -27.64
C ASN A 611 14.46 20.43 -28.42
N LEU A 612 13.69 19.56 -27.75
CA LEU A 612 12.75 18.64 -28.40
C LEU A 612 11.74 19.37 -29.33
N PRO A 613 11.13 20.52 -28.96
CA PRO A 613 10.24 21.22 -29.89
C PRO A 613 10.93 21.68 -31.18
N GLN A 614 12.16 22.20 -31.09
CA GLN A 614 12.94 22.66 -32.26
C GLN A 614 13.40 21.51 -33.15
N ARG A 615 13.39 20.28 -32.63
CA ARG A 615 13.77 19.06 -33.35
C ARG A 615 12.56 18.32 -33.92
N GLY A 616 11.40 18.96 -34.00
CA GLY A 616 10.18 18.37 -34.55
C GLY A 616 9.42 17.49 -33.56
N GLY A 617 9.57 17.72 -32.26
CA GLY A 617 8.83 17.00 -31.23
C GLY A 617 7.31 17.10 -31.40
N GLN A 618 6.62 16.00 -31.14
CA GLN A 618 5.16 15.89 -31.26
C GLN A 618 4.57 15.25 -30.01
N VAL A 619 3.29 15.47 -29.78
CA VAL A 619 2.48 14.78 -28.77
C VAL A 619 1.24 14.18 -29.41
N LEU A 620 0.57 13.27 -28.71
CA LEU A 620 -0.79 12.82 -29.08
C LEU A 620 -1.83 13.44 -28.16
N ILE A 621 -2.89 14.00 -28.75
CA ILE A 621 -4.08 14.49 -28.06
C ILE A 621 -5.29 13.97 -28.83
N GLN A 622 -6.20 13.28 -28.15
CA GLN A 622 -7.40 12.68 -28.77
C GLN A 622 -7.07 11.80 -29.99
N GLY A 623 -5.95 11.06 -29.93
CA GLY A 623 -5.49 10.16 -30.99
C GLY A 623 -4.90 10.84 -32.23
N ARG A 624 -4.59 12.14 -32.18
CA ARG A 624 -3.99 12.91 -33.27
C ARG A 624 -2.61 13.45 -32.88
N ARG A 625 -1.67 13.46 -33.83
CA ARG A 625 -0.33 14.05 -33.65
C ARG A 625 -0.42 15.58 -33.71
N CYS A 626 0.10 16.24 -32.69
CA CYS A 626 0.14 17.69 -32.55
C CYS A 626 1.58 18.16 -32.34
N PRO A 627 2.09 19.14 -33.10
CA PRO A 627 3.48 19.56 -32.99
C PRO A 627 3.71 20.38 -31.72
N MET A 628 4.85 20.16 -31.07
CA MET A 628 5.34 21.04 -30.01
C MET A 628 5.89 22.31 -30.66
N VAL A 629 5.54 23.48 -30.11
CA VAL A 629 5.96 24.77 -30.67
C VAL A 629 6.70 25.63 -29.64
N GLY A 630 7.54 26.55 -30.13
CA GLY A 630 8.33 27.45 -29.29
C GLY A 630 9.42 26.75 -28.49
N ARG A 631 9.89 27.38 -27.41
CA ARG A 631 10.90 26.80 -26.51
C ARG A 631 10.24 26.06 -25.35
N MET A 632 10.77 24.88 -25.02
CA MET A 632 10.39 24.18 -23.80
C MET A 632 10.83 24.97 -22.56
N CYS A 633 9.89 25.19 -21.64
CA CYS A 633 10.14 25.81 -20.34
C CYS A 633 10.51 24.74 -19.30
N MET A 634 10.87 25.19 -18.09
CA MET A 634 11.24 24.28 -16.99
C MET A 634 10.13 23.28 -16.69
N ASP A 635 8.88 23.75 -16.69
CA ASP A 635 7.72 23.00 -16.20
C ASP A 635 6.57 22.88 -17.21
N GLN A 636 6.70 23.49 -18.39
CA GLN A 636 5.63 23.62 -19.38
C GLN A 636 6.17 23.61 -20.81
N LEU A 637 5.32 23.23 -21.76
CA LEU A 637 5.56 23.35 -23.19
C LEU A 637 4.29 23.80 -23.92
N LEU A 638 4.44 24.31 -25.15
CA LEU A 638 3.33 24.69 -26.01
C LEU A 638 3.12 23.64 -27.10
N VAL A 639 1.87 23.37 -27.43
CA VAL A 639 1.45 22.45 -28.50
C VAL A 639 0.45 23.16 -29.39
N ASP A 640 0.63 23.08 -30.70
CA ASP A 640 -0.37 23.53 -31.67
C ASP A 640 -1.50 22.51 -31.76
N ILE A 641 -2.72 22.97 -31.49
CA ILE A 641 -3.95 22.18 -31.50
C ILE A 641 -4.98 22.79 -32.45
N SER A 642 -4.55 23.58 -33.45
CA SER A 642 -5.44 24.27 -34.39
C SER A 642 -6.38 23.32 -35.13
N ASP A 643 -5.90 22.11 -35.44
CA ASP A 643 -6.67 21.06 -36.11
C ASP A 643 -7.63 20.31 -35.18
N LEU A 644 -7.69 20.66 -33.89
CA LEU A 644 -8.56 20.03 -32.90
C LEU A 644 -9.58 21.04 -32.35
N SER A 645 -10.87 20.71 -32.45
CA SER A 645 -11.95 21.58 -32.01
C SER A 645 -12.36 21.39 -30.54
N GLU A 646 -12.10 20.23 -29.94
CA GLU A 646 -12.69 19.83 -28.65
C GLU A 646 -11.68 19.67 -27.50
N VAL A 647 -10.45 20.15 -27.64
CA VAL A 647 -9.46 20.07 -26.55
C VAL A 647 -9.88 21.01 -25.42
N ALA A 648 -9.80 20.54 -24.17
CA ALA A 648 -10.12 21.32 -22.99
C ALA A 648 -9.02 21.23 -21.90
N PRO A 649 -8.91 22.23 -21.00
CA PRO A 649 -8.09 22.11 -19.81
C PRO A 649 -8.44 20.86 -19.00
N GLY A 650 -7.43 20.08 -18.65
CA GLY A 650 -7.59 18.77 -18.00
C GLY A 650 -7.50 17.59 -18.97
N ASP A 651 -7.53 17.79 -20.27
CA ASP A 651 -7.34 16.70 -21.24
C ASP A 651 -5.94 16.09 -21.12
N THR A 652 -5.87 14.79 -21.41
CA THR A 652 -4.61 14.03 -21.37
C THR A 652 -3.84 14.27 -22.67
N VAL A 653 -2.57 14.61 -22.51
CA VAL A 653 -1.57 14.68 -23.57
C VAL A 653 -0.62 13.50 -23.42
N THR A 654 -0.32 12.83 -24.53
CA THR A 654 0.59 11.68 -24.58
C THR A 654 1.90 12.08 -25.22
N ILE A 655 2.97 12.03 -24.45
CA ILE A 655 4.32 12.38 -24.91
C ILE A 655 5.07 11.13 -25.36
N ILE A 656 4.91 10.03 -24.64
CA ILE A 656 5.40 8.70 -25.01
C ILE A 656 4.25 7.72 -24.79
N GLY A 657 4.03 6.81 -25.74
CA GLY A 657 3.01 5.77 -25.66
C GLY A 657 1.92 5.90 -26.71
N ARG A 658 0.80 5.19 -26.48
CA ARG A 658 -0.32 5.08 -27.42
C ARG A 658 -1.48 5.97 -27.01
N ASP A 659 -2.11 6.57 -28.02
CA ASP A 659 -3.41 7.25 -27.91
C ASP A 659 -4.22 6.97 -29.19
N GLY A 660 -5.36 6.31 -29.04
CA GLY A 660 -6.12 5.76 -30.16
C GLY A 660 -5.27 4.84 -31.05
N GLY A 661 -5.34 5.06 -32.37
CA GLY A 661 -4.55 4.31 -33.36
C GLY A 661 -3.10 4.77 -33.49
N GLN A 662 -2.72 5.88 -32.86
CA GLN A 662 -1.39 6.48 -32.98
C GLN A 662 -0.49 6.08 -31.81
N VAL A 663 0.82 6.04 -32.06
CA VAL A 663 1.85 5.76 -31.06
C VAL A 663 3.02 6.71 -31.27
N ILE A 664 3.60 7.17 -30.17
CA ILE A 664 4.89 7.86 -30.14
C ILE A 664 5.84 6.99 -29.32
N ARG A 665 6.86 6.42 -29.95
CA ARG A 665 7.87 5.59 -29.29
C ARG A 665 8.93 6.43 -28.58
N ALA A 666 9.58 5.86 -27.56
CA ALA A 666 10.65 6.55 -26.86
C ALA A 666 11.90 6.69 -27.75
N GLU A 667 12.13 5.71 -28.63
CA GLU A 667 13.17 5.67 -29.65
C GLU A 667 13.06 6.86 -30.62
N GLU A 668 11.84 7.17 -31.08
CA GLU A 668 11.56 8.31 -31.96
C GLU A 668 12.02 9.63 -31.30
N LEU A 669 11.66 9.84 -30.02
CA LEU A 669 12.02 11.06 -29.28
C LEU A 669 13.52 11.15 -29.01
N ALA A 670 14.15 10.02 -28.67
CA ALA A 670 15.59 9.98 -28.43
C ALA A 670 16.36 10.34 -29.71
N ALA A 671 15.97 9.75 -30.85
CA ALA A 671 16.56 10.03 -32.16
C ALA A 671 16.41 11.51 -32.57
N CYS A 672 15.22 12.10 -32.41
CA CYS A 672 14.99 13.54 -32.69
C CYS A 672 15.97 14.44 -31.92
N CYS A 673 16.32 14.06 -30.70
CA CYS A 673 17.21 14.85 -29.83
C CYS A 673 18.70 14.48 -29.95
N GLY A 674 19.07 13.54 -30.81
CA GLY A 674 20.46 13.07 -30.95
C GLY A 674 20.97 12.36 -29.70
N THR A 675 20.11 11.58 -29.05
CA THR A 675 20.42 10.76 -27.87
C THR A 675 19.86 9.35 -28.05
N ILE A 676 20.03 8.50 -27.03
CA ILE A 676 19.52 7.13 -26.98
C ILE A 676 18.38 7.00 -25.97
N THR A 677 17.51 6.01 -26.17
CA THR A 677 16.35 5.74 -25.32
C THR A 677 16.73 5.53 -23.85
N ASN A 678 17.91 4.94 -23.60
CA ASN A 678 18.42 4.72 -22.24
C ASN A 678 18.57 6.04 -21.48
N GLU A 679 19.14 7.06 -22.12
CA GLU A 679 19.30 8.39 -21.53
C GLU A 679 17.92 9.03 -21.32
N LEU A 680 17.09 9.05 -22.36
CA LEU A 680 15.76 9.68 -22.30
C LEU A 680 14.92 9.14 -21.14
N LEU A 681 14.82 7.83 -21.00
CA LEU A 681 13.98 7.20 -19.98
C LEU A 681 14.60 7.29 -18.57
N SER A 682 15.91 7.08 -18.44
CA SER A 682 16.58 7.15 -17.12
C SER A 682 16.62 8.57 -16.54
N ARG A 683 16.52 9.61 -17.38
CA ARG A 683 16.50 11.01 -16.95
C ARG A 683 15.11 11.55 -16.61
N LEU A 684 14.05 10.74 -16.75
CA LEU A 684 12.71 11.15 -16.35
C LEU A 684 12.69 11.53 -14.86
N GLY A 685 12.29 12.76 -14.58
CA GLY A 685 12.46 13.40 -13.29
C GLY A 685 11.63 12.75 -12.18
N MET A 686 12.17 12.76 -10.96
CA MET A 686 11.50 12.19 -9.77
C MET A 686 10.18 12.90 -9.40
N ARG A 687 9.95 14.11 -9.92
CA ARG A 687 8.70 14.87 -9.76
C ARG A 687 7.52 14.25 -10.52
N LEU A 688 7.80 13.37 -11.49
CA LEU A 688 6.77 12.60 -12.19
C LEU A 688 6.34 11.42 -11.31
N PRO A 689 5.14 11.43 -10.70
CA PRO A 689 4.63 10.25 -10.02
C PRO A 689 4.46 9.08 -10.99
N ILE A 690 4.54 7.88 -10.43
CA ILE A 690 4.32 6.64 -11.17
C ILE A 690 2.93 6.13 -10.85
N VAL A 691 2.17 5.81 -11.89
CA VAL A 691 0.87 5.17 -11.83
C VAL A 691 1.00 3.81 -12.52
N SER A 692 0.56 2.75 -11.86
CA SER A 692 0.53 1.41 -12.46
C SER A 692 -0.75 1.25 -13.27
N GLY A 693 -0.60 0.83 -14.53
CA GLY A 693 -1.70 0.43 -15.42
C GLY A 693 -2.33 -0.90 -15.01
#